data_AF-A0A9P6S316-F1
#
_entry.id   AF-A0A9P6S316-F1
#
_cell.length_a   1.000
_cell.length_b   1.000
_cell.length_c   1.000
_cell.angle_alpha   90.00
_cell.angle_beta   90.00
_cell.angle_gamma   90.00
#
_symmetry.space_group_name_H-M   'P 1'
#
loop_
_entity.id
_entity.type
_entity.pdbx_description
1 polymer ?
#
loop_
_entity_poly.entity_id
_entity_poly.type
_entity_poly.pdbx_seq_one_letter_code
_entity_poly.pdbx_strand_id
1 'polypeptide(L)'
;MSKESHPTTSHDDSVSASTKPIRKQNKIFNLFGPSSSESKVKKAQSTKTTFHHLSTVSTEHGADIGHAVSTTEVKSPASKAHPSVLPTVSRLNIFPENMSPPVGFVSLPKIGSRIEITPQLALCISFLPEGSDPIAKEENSSQVLWSGTPDELAWLDAIKQDPVEQERIRGLGARMVDEFIKDASKDSTKIAEIVLIGPVLENKHFRKLLSCTISAFDQAVLLDVDLLQGLVQLVQSAPSEALLPDDLVKILHILRVRLQDTHQQSSVHPFHLTLAVSRLLDVMAEHKVKDLDRVEEHEPLSGVLSGLKASSDPYLMYQACYAFQALQYIPNNESPLQAVLRHSTGAVDGLVMVSAVFKLDLGAVLEGLDKLQESLGVVVEVAGTVYNGACSLMESGRSVLESMKEGLGSGQKRPWYTAVRAAYAFVQAGQLKDFNTLICEAPCRRDPLFQWGISQLLGEIATDNIWGINVRVQAVDFLGELYKNDSLWNQDESVKTWMLNIIRQLCASTHQAVSDDAIALLKEINQDQATTTHLPYPLRNCLPLPASSPMLARVLAIPDVDFDLHRLRLQRLEDHRRGVYIHPQARPSLQASGDKLFPLMEKVLEFLASERQVFLVLGDSGSGKSTFNLELEQALWKTYKKHGPIPLHISLPTIDNPAQDLIENQLQYLNFSEDQIREMKLHRQFILICDGYDESQLKINIHTTNQFNRSGQWNVKMVISCRTQYLGQDYRPRFQPQPIDRYQSVSADLFQEAVVAAFSKTQIQQYVEEYVKGLPTVNHLQDQPSWTADEYMEKLTGIPNLMELVSNPFLLTLALDALPSVVESKKDLSVIKITRVQLYDSFVKRWLEVNRMRLEESPLSNDERAELDMLIEDNFLYHGVHYQRNLATSIFLKQEGNPVVKYTHIRDKNTWKAEFFCPTGQAKLLRESSTVMRSSSFFRFLHRSLLEYFYSRTIYDPLDYDVDDDGLGERGSGPDLMASLSRMIIVKELSILQFLAERVNQDPSFQQQLHDAIEQSKTDSSATTAATNAITILTIAGVTFHGANLCGIKIPGANLSYGQFDSAQLQGADLTGELGCGKWI
;
A
#
# COMPACT_ATOMS: atom_id res chain seq x y z
N MET A 1 42.45 43.48 -13.22
CA MET A 1 43.57 42.99 -12.40
C MET A 1 43.12 41.68 -11.77
N SER A 2 43.69 40.51 -12.04
CA SER A 2 44.85 40.21 -12.90
C SER A 2 44.81 38.76 -13.42
N LYS A 3 45.19 38.58 -14.70
CA LYS A 3 45.86 37.41 -15.34
C LYS A 3 45.23 36.01 -15.19
N GLU A 4 44.71 35.39 -16.26
CA GLU A 4 45.33 34.89 -17.52
C GLU A 4 45.98 33.49 -17.41
N SER A 5 45.41 32.51 -18.11
CA SER A 5 46.16 31.55 -18.95
C SER A 5 45.22 30.70 -19.85
N HIS A 6 45.14 31.05 -21.13
CA HIS A 6 44.93 30.10 -22.24
C HIS A 6 46.29 29.90 -22.95
N PRO A 7 46.49 28.76 -23.63
CA PRO A 7 46.37 28.72 -25.11
C PRO A 7 45.46 27.55 -25.57
N THR A 8 44.56 27.69 -26.55
CA THR A 8 44.77 27.60 -28.03
C THR A 8 45.58 26.37 -28.45
N THR A 9 45.11 25.49 -29.35
CA THR A 9 45.01 25.67 -30.83
C THR A 9 44.21 24.51 -31.46
N SER A 10 43.65 24.51 -32.69
CA SER A 10 43.42 25.55 -33.73
C SER A 10 42.75 24.92 -34.98
N HIS A 11 41.88 25.69 -35.68
CA HIS A 11 41.77 25.83 -37.16
C HIS A 11 41.58 24.57 -38.09
N ASP A 12 40.92 24.64 -39.25
CA ASP A 12 40.29 25.77 -39.96
C ASP A 12 39.19 25.33 -40.95
N ASP A 13 38.44 26.30 -41.47
CA ASP A 13 37.37 26.14 -42.48
C ASP A 13 37.85 25.75 -43.89
N SER A 14 36.92 25.20 -44.71
CA SER A 14 36.35 25.91 -45.89
C SER A 14 36.12 25.14 -47.22
N VAL A 15 35.06 25.57 -47.94
CA VAL A 15 34.84 25.54 -49.41
C VAL A 15 34.42 24.25 -50.16
N SER A 16 33.09 24.15 -50.34
CA SER A 16 32.30 23.80 -51.56
C SER A 16 32.77 22.80 -52.63
N ALA A 17 31.86 21.88 -53.02
CA ALA A 17 31.45 21.73 -54.43
C ALA A 17 30.09 21.00 -54.58
N SER A 18 29.15 21.73 -55.16
CA SER A 18 27.89 21.30 -55.74
C SER A 18 28.03 20.37 -56.96
N THR A 19 27.09 19.42 -57.14
CA THR A 19 26.52 19.13 -58.48
C THR A 19 25.15 18.45 -58.38
N LYS A 20 24.29 18.71 -59.37
CA LYS A 20 22.89 18.24 -59.49
C LYS A 20 22.75 17.28 -60.72
N PRO A 21 21.58 16.65 -60.97
CA PRO A 21 21.51 15.31 -61.58
C PRO A 21 21.38 15.23 -63.11
N ILE A 22 21.57 14.01 -63.62
CA ILE A 22 21.27 13.56 -65.00
C ILE A 22 20.37 12.31 -64.83
N ARG A 23 19.11 12.17 -65.26
CA ARG A 23 18.31 12.56 -66.45
C ARG A 23 18.32 11.52 -67.61
N LYS A 24 17.33 10.61 -67.53
CA LYS A 24 16.41 10.13 -68.61
C LYS A 24 16.86 9.11 -69.69
N GLN A 25 15.81 8.39 -70.19
CA GLN A 25 15.62 7.79 -71.54
C GLN A 25 16.28 6.41 -71.84
N ASN A 26 15.71 5.49 -72.67
CA ASN A 26 14.35 5.29 -73.22
C ASN A 26 14.19 3.94 -73.99
N LYS A 27 12.97 3.62 -74.47
CA LYS A 27 12.55 2.64 -75.54
C LYS A 27 12.46 1.14 -75.16
N ILE A 28 11.39 0.36 -75.41
CA ILE A 28 10.32 0.21 -76.46
C ILE A 28 10.68 -0.82 -77.55
N PHE A 29 9.93 -1.94 -77.65
CA PHE A 29 9.06 -2.31 -78.81
C PHE A 29 8.13 -3.53 -78.54
N ASN A 30 7.10 -3.69 -79.39
CA ASN A 30 5.94 -4.61 -79.30
C ASN A 30 5.89 -5.69 -80.40
N LEU A 31 4.85 -6.56 -80.34
CA LEU A 31 4.21 -7.40 -81.40
C LEU A 31 4.86 -8.77 -81.68
N PHE A 32 4.13 -9.90 -81.69
CA PHE A 32 3.01 -10.25 -82.60
C PHE A 32 1.90 -11.16 -81.97
N GLY A 33 0.68 -11.12 -82.53
CA GLY A 33 -0.33 -12.20 -82.47
C GLY A 33 -0.45 -12.93 -83.83
N PRO A 34 -1.59 -13.55 -84.25
CA PRO A 34 -2.95 -13.58 -83.66
C PRO A 34 -3.71 -14.95 -83.85
N SER A 35 -5.06 -14.91 -83.97
CA SER A 35 -6.03 -15.96 -84.43
C SER A 35 -6.47 -17.02 -83.38
N SER A 36 -7.72 -17.03 -82.87
CA SER A 36 -9.02 -17.50 -83.42
C SER A 36 -9.08 -19.03 -83.62
N SER A 37 -10.10 -19.79 -83.19
CA SER A 37 -11.54 -19.57 -83.42
C SER A 37 -12.49 -20.37 -82.48
N GLU A 38 -13.80 -20.07 -82.62
CA GLU A 38 -15.06 -20.80 -82.28
C GLU A 38 -14.99 -22.33 -81.98
N SER A 39 -15.94 -22.98 -81.26
CA SER A 39 -17.40 -22.79 -81.34
C SER A 39 -18.29 -23.37 -80.21
N LYS A 40 -19.35 -22.62 -79.86
CA LYS A 40 -20.79 -22.95 -79.66
C LYS A 40 -21.28 -24.37 -79.28
N VAL A 41 -22.46 -24.37 -78.60
CA VAL A 41 -23.52 -25.42 -78.39
C VAL A 41 -23.55 -26.01 -76.96
N LYS A 42 -24.67 -26.12 -76.21
CA LYS A 42 -26.07 -25.58 -76.23
C LYS A 42 -26.62 -25.59 -74.76
N LYS A 43 -27.51 -24.66 -74.34
CA LYS A 43 -28.98 -24.80 -74.12
C LYS A 43 -29.49 -26.14 -73.54
N ALA A 44 -30.48 -26.21 -72.64
CA ALA A 44 -31.22 -25.21 -71.83
C ALA A 44 -32.24 -25.94 -70.90
N GLN A 45 -32.92 -25.21 -70.00
CA GLN A 45 -34.30 -25.51 -69.51
C GLN A 45 -34.45 -26.76 -68.60
N SER A 46 -35.46 -26.91 -67.72
CA SER A 46 -36.59 -26.06 -67.29
C SER A 46 -37.24 -26.60 -65.98
N THR A 47 -38.04 -25.76 -65.32
CA THR A 47 -39.26 -26.09 -64.54
C THR A 47 -39.22 -26.94 -63.26
N LYS A 48 -39.64 -26.27 -62.17
CA LYS A 48 -40.53 -26.81 -61.12
C LYS A 48 -41.72 -27.59 -61.72
N THR A 49 -42.17 -28.65 -61.04
CA THR A 49 -43.54 -28.82 -60.45
C THR A 49 -43.61 -30.20 -59.75
N THR A 50 -44.51 -30.59 -58.83
CA THR A 50 -45.40 -30.05 -57.76
C THR A 50 -46.34 -31.24 -57.39
N PHE A 51 -47.08 -31.15 -56.28
CA PHE A 51 -48.19 -32.02 -55.82
C PHE A 51 -47.76 -33.31 -55.07
N HIS A 52 -48.04 -33.45 -53.77
CA HIS A 52 -49.33 -33.51 -53.02
C HIS A 52 -50.05 -34.86 -53.15
N HIS A 53 -50.25 -35.54 -52.01
CA HIS A 53 -51.52 -35.79 -51.31
C HIS A 53 -51.17 -36.65 -50.05
N LEU A 54 -51.64 -36.33 -48.83
CA LEU A 54 -52.88 -36.82 -48.20
C LEU A 54 -52.95 -38.38 -48.18
N SER A 55 -53.20 -39.09 -47.06
CA SER A 55 -54.20 -38.77 -46.02
C SER A 55 -54.02 -39.59 -44.71
N THR A 56 -54.32 -38.97 -43.56
CA THR A 56 -55.20 -39.43 -42.44
C THR A 56 -55.01 -40.76 -41.65
N VAL A 57 -55.54 -40.69 -40.41
CA VAL A 57 -55.99 -41.77 -39.48
C VAL A 57 -54.92 -42.30 -38.50
N SER A 58 -55.12 -42.39 -37.18
CA SER A 58 -56.00 -41.74 -36.17
C SER A 58 -55.51 -42.12 -34.76
N THR A 59 -55.96 -41.41 -33.71
CA THR A 59 -56.27 -41.82 -32.30
C THR A 59 -55.63 -43.11 -31.70
N GLU A 60 -55.23 -43.20 -30.43
CA GLU A 60 -55.98 -42.75 -29.23
C GLU A 60 -55.14 -42.82 -27.92
N HIS A 61 -55.71 -42.26 -26.83
CA HIS A 61 -55.39 -42.35 -25.37
C HIS A 61 -54.65 -43.62 -24.85
N GLY A 62 -53.99 -43.67 -23.68
CA GLY A 62 -53.85 -42.75 -22.53
C GLY A 62 -53.59 -43.54 -21.22
N ALA A 63 -53.44 -42.85 -20.07
CA ALA A 63 -53.40 -43.38 -18.68
C ALA A 63 -52.18 -44.23 -18.21
N ASP A 64 -51.21 -43.55 -17.58
CA ASP A 64 -50.93 -43.52 -16.11
C ASP A 64 -51.27 -44.71 -15.16
N ILE A 65 -50.53 -44.78 -14.04
CA ILE A 65 -50.70 -45.55 -12.79
C ILE A 65 -50.27 -47.04 -12.77
N GLY A 66 -49.42 -47.40 -11.78
CA GLY A 66 -49.70 -48.58 -10.95
C GLY A 66 -48.57 -49.57 -10.63
N HIS A 67 -48.04 -49.45 -9.41
CA HIS A 67 -47.27 -50.45 -8.64
C HIS A 67 -47.63 -51.95 -8.84
N ALA A 68 -46.63 -52.84 -8.66
CA ALA A 68 -46.56 -53.83 -7.54
C ALA A 68 -46.01 -55.24 -7.89
N VAL A 69 -44.92 -55.61 -7.20
CA VAL A 69 -44.80 -56.81 -6.32
C VAL A 69 -44.38 -58.21 -6.89
N SER A 70 -43.27 -58.72 -6.30
CA SER A 70 -42.83 -60.13 -6.05
C SER A 70 -42.88 -61.18 -7.19
N THR A 71 -41.76 -61.76 -7.63
CA THR A 71 -40.93 -62.82 -6.97
C THR A 71 -41.63 -64.11 -6.55
N THR A 72 -41.51 -65.18 -7.36
CA THR A 72 -41.00 -66.54 -6.99
C THR A 72 -41.04 -67.45 -8.22
N GLU A 73 -39.89 -67.84 -8.76
CA GLU A 73 -39.22 -69.15 -8.58
C GLU A 73 -39.89 -70.39 -9.22
N VAL A 74 -39.26 -70.94 -10.27
CA VAL A 74 -39.26 -72.37 -10.59
C VAL A 74 -37.85 -72.82 -11.01
N LYS A 75 -37.41 -73.97 -10.49
CA LYS A 75 -36.11 -74.64 -10.73
C LYS A 75 -36.42 -76.00 -11.41
N SER A 76 -35.58 -76.69 -12.18
CA SER A 76 -34.09 -76.75 -12.33
C SER A 76 -33.77 -77.15 -13.82
N PRO A 77 -32.59 -77.67 -14.27
CA PRO A 77 -31.33 -78.01 -13.60
C PRO A 77 -30.02 -77.52 -14.27
N ALA A 78 -28.90 -77.80 -13.61
CA ALA A 78 -27.56 -77.34 -13.97
C ALA A 78 -26.77 -78.31 -14.87
N SER A 79 -25.77 -77.77 -15.60
CA SER A 79 -24.55 -78.50 -15.94
C SER A 79 -23.32 -77.61 -15.66
N LYS A 80 -22.30 -78.16 -15.02
CA LYS A 80 -21.11 -77.41 -14.58
C LYS A 80 -20.08 -77.27 -15.71
N ALA A 81 -19.62 -76.06 -15.96
CA ALA A 81 -18.28 -75.78 -16.47
C ALA A 81 -17.74 -74.54 -15.76
N HIS A 82 -16.56 -74.63 -15.15
CA HIS A 82 -15.89 -73.49 -14.51
C HIS A 82 -15.00 -72.76 -15.53
N PRO A 83 -15.15 -71.44 -15.73
CA PRO A 83 -14.09 -70.58 -16.23
C PRO A 83 -13.24 -70.08 -15.05
N SER A 84 -11.94 -69.92 -15.28
CA SER A 84 -10.96 -69.43 -14.30
C SER A 84 -11.14 -67.95 -13.96
N VAL A 85 -10.99 -67.62 -12.67
CA VAL A 85 -11.02 -66.25 -12.13
C VAL A 85 -9.77 -65.46 -12.58
N LEU A 86 -9.98 -64.27 -13.14
CA LEU A 86 -8.93 -63.25 -13.32
C LEU A 86 -8.56 -62.66 -11.95
N PRO A 87 -7.28 -62.44 -11.61
CA PRO A 87 -6.90 -61.89 -10.31
C PRO A 87 -7.42 -60.46 -10.13
N THR A 88 -8.10 -60.21 -9.01
CA THR A 88 -8.48 -58.86 -8.58
C THR A 88 -7.22 -58.03 -8.34
N VAL A 89 -7.09 -56.89 -9.02
CA VAL A 89 -5.93 -55.99 -8.82
C VAL A 89 -6.07 -55.31 -7.45
N SER A 90 -5.10 -55.53 -6.57
CA SER A 90 -4.96 -54.77 -5.32
C SER A 90 -4.79 -53.28 -5.66
N ARG A 91 -5.66 -52.42 -5.14
CA ARG A 91 -5.59 -50.96 -5.38
C ARG A 91 -4.29 -50.39 -4.82
N LEU A 92 -3.36 -50.04 -5.70
CA LEU A 92 -2.24 -49.15 -5.39
C LEU A 92 -2.83 -47.79 -4.96
N ASN A 93 -2.47 -47.31 -3.78
CA ASN A 93 -3.05 -46.11 -3.15
C ASN A 93 -1.94 -45.17 -2.69
N ILE A 94 -1.12 -44.72 -3.66
CA ILE A 94 0.10 -43.95 -3.39
C ILE A 94 -0.22 -42.46 -3.15
N PHE A 95 -1.23 -41.94 -3.85
CA PHE A 95 -1.89 -40.67 -3.52
C PHE A 95 -3.23 -40.95 -2.81
N PRO A 96 -3.28 -40.97 -1.46
CA PRO A 96 -4.47 -41.38 -0.72
C PRO A 96 -5.59 -40.31 -0.66
N GLU A 97 -5.22 -39.03 -0.83
CA GLU A 97 -6.10 -37.88 -0.64
C GLU A 97 -5.98 -36.89 -1.80
N ASN A 98 -7.08 -36.21 -2.12
CA ASN A 98 -7.06 -35.03 -2.99
C ASN A 98 -6.61 -33.82 -2.17
N MET A 99 -5.76 -32.97 -2.75
CA MET A 99 -5.18 -31.81 -2.09
C MET A 99 -5.82 -30.54 -2.64
N SER A 100 -6.03 -29.53 -1.80
CA SER A 100 -6.33 -28.18 -2.29
C SER A 100 -5.21 -27.72 -3.23
N PRO A 101 -5.52 -27.06 -4.36
CA PRO A 101 -4.50 -26.63 -5.30
C PRO A 101 -3.49 -25.70 -4.59
N PRO A 102 -2.19 -25.92 -4.80
CA PRO A 102 -1.14 -25.33 -3.99
C PRO A 102 -1.02 -23.81 -4.16
N VAL A 103 -1.47 -23.08 -3.13
CA VAL A 103 -1.16 -21.66 -2.94
C VAL A 103 0.24 -21.57 -2.33
N GLY A 104 1.19 -21.03 -3.08
CA GLY A 104 2.52 -20.74 -2.53
C GLY A 104 2.40 -19.78 -1.35
N PHE A 105 3.01 -20.14 -0.21
CA PHE A 105 2.95 -19.36 1.04
C PHE A 105 3.51 -17.94 0.86
N VAL A 106 2.62 -17.00 0.53
CA VAL A 106 2.90 -15.59 0.37
C VAL A 106 1.90 -14.83 1.23
N SER A 107 2.38 -14.23 2.33
CA SER A 107 1.53 -13.42 3.18
C SER A 107 1.10 -12.13 2.48
N LEU A 108 -0.16 -11.74 2.70
CA LEU A 108 -0.64 -10.43 2.26
C LEU A 108 0.13 -9.31 2.99
N PRO A 109 0.57 -8.27 2.28
CA PRO A 109 1.14 -7.08 2.91
C PRO A 109 0.06 -6.38 3.75
N LYS A 110 0.47 -5.71 4.82
CA LYS A 110 -0.44 -4.80 5.55
C LYS A 110 -0.91 -3.70 4.58
N ILE A 111 -2.16 -3.27 4.67
CA ILE A 111 -2.68 -2.21 3.81
C ILE A 111 -1.84 -0.95 3.98
N GLY A 112 -1.43 -0.33 2.86
CA GLY A 112 -0.51 0.79 2.86
C GLY A 112 0.96 0.46 3.17
N SER A 113 1.35 -0.81 3.36
CA SER A 113 2.76 -1.20 3.37
C SER A 113 3.30 -1.41 1.95
N ARG A 114 4.62 -1.39 1.80
CA ARG A 114 5.26 -1.67 0.51
C ARG A 114 5.02 -3.13 0.13
N ILE A 115 4.76 -3.36 -1.15
CA ILE A 115 4.79 -4.69 -1.76
C ILE A 115 6.26 -4.98 -2.08
N GLU A 116 6.79 -6.11 -1.63
CA GLU A 116 8.23 -6.39 -1.69
C GLU A 116 8.59 -7.32 -2.85
N ILE A 117 7.71 -8.26 -3.18
CA ILE A 117 7.94 -9.30 -4.19
C ILE A 117 6.77 -9.47 -5.16
N THR A 118 7.06 -9.86 -6.39
CA THR A 118 6.06 -10.05 -7.47
C THR A 118 4.95 -11.06 -7.14
N PRO A 119 5.18 -12.17 -6.41
CA PRO A 119 4.10 -13.01 -5.90
C PRO A 119 3.10 -12.28 -4.99
N GLN A 120 3.54 -11.34 -4.15
CA GLN A 120 2.62 -10.53 -3.33
C GLN A 120 1.78 -9.61 -4.22
N LEU A 121 2.37 -9.00 -5.25
CA LEU A 121 1.62 -8.15 -6.19
C LEU A 121 0.55 -8.96 -6.93
N ALA A 122 0.90 -10.14 -7.45
CA ALA A 122 -0.05 -11.02 -8.13
C ALA A 122 -1.22 -11.43 -7.22
N LEU A 123 -0.92 -11.82 -5.97
CA LEU A 123 -1.92 -12.15 -4.95
C LEU A 123 -2.82 -10.93 -4.64
N CYS A 124 -2.25 -9.75 -4.39
CA CYS A 124 -3.02 -8.53 -4.14
C CYS A 124 -3.95 -8.17 -5.30
N ILE A 125 -3.50 -8.28 -6.55
CA ILE A 125 -4.35 -8.02 -7.73
C ILE A 125 -5.49 -9.04 -7.83
N SER A 126 -5.23 -10.34 -7.58
CA SER A 126 -6.29 -11.39 -7.64
C SER A 126 -7.42 -11.19 -6.64
N PHE A 127 -7.17 -10.48 -5.54
CA PHE A 127 -8.17 -10.15 -4.52
C PHE A 127 -8.95 -8.85 -4.79
N LEU A 128 -8.61 -8.09 -5.82
CA LEU A 128 -9.34 -6.86 -6.16
C LEU A 128 -10.65 -7.17 -6.89
N PRO A 129 -11.78 -6.53 -6.51
CA PRO A 129 -13.05 -6.74 -7.21
C PRO A 129 -12.92 -6.33 -8.68
N GLU A 130 -13.37 -7.18 -9.60
CA GLU A 130 -13.37 -6.89 -11.04
C GLU A 130 -14.31 -5.70 -11.36
N GLY A 131 -13.78 -4.74 -12.11
CA GLY A 131 -14.44 -3.46 -12.36
C GLY A 131 -15.47 -3.48 -13.49
N SER A 132 -16.58 -4.22 -13.34
CA SER A 132 -17.82 -3.99 -14.11
C SER A 132 -19.00 -4.81 -13.55
N ASP A 133 -20.07 -4.11 -13.14
CA ASP A 133 -21.40 -4.59 -12.72
C ASP A 133 -21.49 -5.81 -11.76
N PRO A 134 -22.03 -5.66 -10.52
CA PRO A 134 -22.25 -6.76 -9.58
C PRO A 134 -23.48 -7.63 -9.93
N ILE A 135 -23.84 -7.72 -11.21
CA ILE A 135 -25.02 -8.46 -11.70
C ILE A 135 -24.60 -9.27 -12.93
N ALA A 136 -24.71 -10.60 -12.81
CA ALA A 136 -24.35 -11.62 -13.81
C ALA A 136 -22.85 -11.91 -14.00
N LYS A 137 -22.24 -12.55 -12.98
CA LYS A 137 -21.14 -13.53 -13.13
C LYS A 137 -20.99 -14.42 -11.89
N GLU A 138 -22.10 -14.92 -11.35
CA GLU A 138 -22.06 -16.19 -10.61
C GLU A 138 -21.93 -17.32 -11.65
N GLU A 139 -21.16 -18.35 -11.32
CA GLU A 139 -20.75 -19.48 -12.19
C GLU A 139 -19.66 -19.14 -13.25
N ASN A 140 -18.48 -19.74 -13.06
CA ASN A 140 -17.34 -19.87 -14.00
C ASN A 140 -16.32 -18.72 -14.14
N SER A 141 -15.98 -18.02 -13.06
CA SER A 141 -14.65 -17.41 -12.91
C SER A 141 -13.70 -18.34 -12.13
N SER A 142 -12.51 -18.57 -12.68
CA SER A 142 -11.41 -19.43 -12.18
C SER A 142 -11.35 -19.63 -10.66
N GLN A 143 -11.37 -20.89 -10.23
CA GLN A 143 -11.23 -21.31 -8.82
C GLN A 143 -9.82 -21.02 -8.27
N VAL A 144 -9.58 -19.80 -7.78
CA VAL A 144 -8.67 -19.62 -6.65
C VAL A 144 -9.46 -20.05 -5.41
N LEU A 145 -9.20 -21.26 -4.92
CA LEU A 145 -9.89 -21.82 -3.76
C LEU A 145 -9.51 -21.02 -2.50
N TRP A 146 -10.45 -20.19 -2.06
CA TRP A 146 -10.37 -19.32 -0.88
C TRP A 146 -9.93 -20.09 0.36
N SER A 147 -8.82 -19.68 0.99
CA SER A 147 -8.37 -20.27 2.25
C SER A 147 -9.15 -19.72 3.47
N GLY A 148 -9.75 -18.54 3.31
CA GLY A 148 -10.74 -18.00 4.25
C GLY A 148 -10.15 -17.56 5.60
N THR A 149 -8.87 -17.20 5.64
CA THR A 149 -8.24 -16.79 6.90
C THR A 149 -8.80 -15.44 7.39
N PRO A 150 -8.86 -15.20 8.72
CA PRO A 150 -9.33 -13.92 9.26
C PRO A 150 -8.53 -12.71 8.75
N ASP A 151 -7.23 -12.89 8.52
CA ASP A 151 -6.33 -11.83 8.03
C ASP A 151 -6.61 -11.46 6.57
N GLU A 152 -6.92 -12.44 5.69
CA GLU A 152 -7.36 -12.20 4.31
C GLU A 152 -8.69 -11.45 4.27
N LEU A 153 -9.66 -11.84 5.12
CA LEU A 153 -10.96 -11.18 5.21
C LEU A 153 -10.84 -9.73 5.71
N ALA A 154 -10.03 -9.50 6.75
CA ALA A 154 -9.75 -8.15 7.25
C ALA A 154 -9.04 -7.28 6.20
N TRP A 155 -8.12 -7.86 5.42
CA TRP A 155 -7.48 -7.17 4.29
C TRP A 155 -8.51 -6.80 3.20
N LEU A 156 -9.39 -7.73 2.85
CA LEU A 156 -10.44 -7.53 1.85
C LEU A 156 -11.47 -6.46 2.25
N ASP A 157 -11.87 -6.39 3.51
CA ASP A 157 -12.88 -5.42 3.93
C ASP A 157 -12.32 -4.00 4.04
N ALA A 158 -11.03 -3.85 4.34
CA ALA A 158 -10.36 -2.56 4.33
C ALA A 158 -9.90 -2.13 2.92
N ILE A 159 -9.45 -3.03 2.03
CA ILE A 159 -9.14 -2.66 0.63
C ILE A 159 -10.40 -2.23 -0.13
N LYS A 160 -11.57 -2.83 0.13
CA LYS A 160 -12.86 -2.40 -0.45
C LYS A 160 -13.22 -0.95 -0.09
N GLN A 161 -12.74 -0.45 1.05
CA GLN A 161 -12.99 0.91 1.52
C GLN A 161 -11.99 1.95 0.97
N ASP A 162 -10.86 1.51 0.41
CA ASP A 162 -9.84 2.37 -0.20
C ASP A 162 -9.72 2.16 -1.72
N PRO A 163 -10.51 2.89 -2.54
CA PRO A 163 -10.41 2.81 -4.00
C PRO A 163 -9.10 3.39 -4.57
N VAL A 164 -8.34 4.17 -3.79
CA VAL A 164 -7.05 4.73 -4.23
C VAL A 164 -5.96 3.67 -4.15
N GLU A 165 -5.97 2.85 -3.11
CA GLU A 165 -5.07 1.69 -2.98
C GLU A 165 -5.39 0.61 -4.02
N GLN A 166 -6.67 0.35 -4.32
CA GLN A 166 -7.08 -0.54 -5.42
C GLN A 166 -6.49 -0.09 -6.77
N GLU A 167 -6.65 1.19 -7.12
CA GLU A 167 -6.11 1.77 -8.36
C GLU A 167 -4.57 1.73 -8.39
N ARG A 168 -3.89 1.95 -7.25
CA ARG A 168 -2.43 1.82 -7.18
C ARG A 168 -1.98 0.39 -7.47
N ILE A 169 -2.62 -0.62 -6.89
CA ILE A 169 -2.27 -2.03 -7.08
C ILE A 169 -2.51 -2.45 -8.53
N ARG A 170 -3.64 -2.07 -9.14
CA ARG A 170 -3.90 -2.24 -10.59
C ARG A 170 -2.83 -1.53 -11.44
N GLY A 171 -2.50 -0.30 -11.10
CA GLY A 171 -1.48 0.52 -11.76
C GLY A 171 -0.07 -0.06 -11.67
N LEU A 172 0.29 -0.76 -10.58
CA LEU A 172 1.56 -1.50 -10.48
C LEU A 172 1.60 -2.67 -11.47
N GLY A 173 0.53 -3.46 -11.58
CA GLY A 173 0.41 -4.52 -12.58
C GLY A 173 0.54 -4.00 -14.02
N ALA A 174 -0.11 -2.87 -14.33
CA ALA A 174 0.03 -2.21 -15.63
C ALA A 174 1.46 -1.70 -15.89
N ARG A 175 2.11 -1.08 -14.90
CA ARG A 175 3.50 -0.61 -15.00
C ARG A 175 4.51 -1.75 -15.21
N MET A 176 4.28 -2.93 -14.64
CA MET A 176 5.09 -4.14 -14.90
C MET A 176 5.07 -4.55 -16.37
N VAL A 177 3.90 -4.51 -17.02
CA VAL A 177 3.78 -4.77 -18.48
C VAL A 177 4.53 -3.71 -19.29
N ASP A 178 4.41 -2.44 -18.93
CA ASP A 178 5.12 -1.36 -19.63
C ASP A 178 6.64 -1.45 -19.50
N GLU A 179 7.16 -1.90 -18.36
CA GLU A 179 8.59 -2.15 -18.17
C GLU A 179 9.06 -3.37 -19.00
N PHE A 180 8.26 -4.45 -19.05
CA PHE A 180 8.57 -5.64 -19.87
C PHE A 180 8.67 -5.31 -21.37
N ILE A 181 7.81 -4.41 -21.84
CA ILE A 181 7.80 -3.97 -23.23
C ILE A 181 9.03 -3.11 -23.56
N LYS A 182 9.48 -2.26 -22.63
CA LYS A 182 10.68 -1.41 -22.81
C LYS A 182 11.99 -2.19 -22.69
N ASP A 183 12.04 -3.23 -21.85
CA ASP A 183 13.29 -3.95 -21.59
C ASP A 183 13.72 -4.79 -22.81
N ALA A 184 14.91 -4.47 -23.33
CA ALA A 184 15.51 -5.16 -24.46
C ALA A 184 16.09 -6.54 -24.10
N SER A 185 16.40 -6.80 -22.82
CA SER A 185 16.91 -8.09 -22.35
C SER A 185 15.87 -8.81 -21.50
N LYS A 186 15.12 -9.74 -22.12
CA LYS A 186 14.09 -10.54 -21.44
C LYS A 186 14.71 -11.82 -20.88
N ASP A 187 15.39 -11.72 -19.74
CA ASP A 187 15.94 -12.90 -19.06
C ASP A 187 14.85 -13.76 -18.40
N SER A 188 15.19 -15.02 -18.10
CA SER A 188 14.29 -16.02 -17.49
C SER A 188 13.60 -15.52 -16.21
N THR A 189 14.25 -14.69 -15.39
CA THR A 189 13.65 -14.17 -14.15
C THR A 189 12.58 -13.11 -14.45
N LYS A 190 12.86 -12.19 -15.37
CA LYS A 190 11.88 -11.18 -15.83
C LYS A 190 10.67 -11.82 -16.51
N ILE A 191 10.90 -12.89 -17.30
CA ILE A 191 9.81 -13.64 -17.93
C ILE A 191 8.96 -14.35 -16.85
N ALA A 192 9.59 -14.99 -15.86
CA ALA A 192 8.86 -15.59 -14.74
C ALA A 192 8.03 -14.58 -13.93
N GLU A 193 8.53 -13.36 -13.70
CA GLU A 193 7.76 -12.28 -13.06
C GLU A 193 6.49 -11.90 -13.86
N ILE A 194 6.62 -11.69 -15.17
CA ILE A 194 5.50 -11.22 -15.98
C ILE A 194 4.48 -12.32 -16.31
N VAL A 195 4.93 -13.58 -16.41
CA VAL A 195 4.07 -14.76 -16.53
C VAL A 195 3.25 -14.97 -15.26
N LEU A 196 3.80 -14.70 -14.08
CA LEU A 196 3.08 -14.82 -12.80
C LEU A 196 1.99 -13.74 -12.64
N ILE A 197 2.26 -12.50 -13.08
CA ILE A 197 1.28 -11.41 -13.03
C ILE A 197 0.23 -11.52 -14.15
N GLY A 198 0.59 -12.05 -15.32
CA GLY A 198 -0.27 -12.10 -16.51
C GLY A 198 -1.74 -12.48 -16.23
N PRO A 199 -2.03 -13.64 -15.62
CA PRO A 199 -3.40 -14.13 -15.40
C PRO A 199 -4.31 -13.22 -14.58
N VAL A 200 -3.74 -12.40 -13.69
CA VAL A 200 -4.50 -11.52 -12.80
C VAL A 200 -4.66 -10.11 -13.37
N LEU A 201 -4.08 -9.81 -14.54
CA LEU A 201 -4.22 -8.51 -15.19
C LEU A 201 -5.58 -8.35 -15.86
N GLU A 202 -6.06 -7.11 -15.86
CA GLU A 202 -7.16 -6.69 -16.73
C GLU A 202 -6.88 -7.03 -18.20
N ASN A 203 -7.91 -7.48 -18.91
CA ASN A 203 -7.86 -7.95 -20.29
C ASN A 203 -7.01 -7.05 -21.21
N LYS A 204 -7.20 -5.72 -21.14
CA LYS A 204 -6.39 -4.72 -21.88
C LYS A 204 -4.88 -4.88 -21.67
N HIS A 205 -4.43 -5.07 -20.43
CA HIS A 205 -3.02 -5.18 -20.07
C HIS A 205 -2.47 -6.58 -20.39
N PHE A 206 -3.25 -7.63 -20.16
CA PHE A 206 -2.91 -8.99 -20.59
C PHE A 206 -2.74 -9.11 -22.11
N ARG A 207 -3.68 -8.58 -22.91
CA ARG A 207 -3.59 -8.58 -24.39
C ARG A 207 -2.35 -7.84 -24.89
N LYS A 208 -1.97 -6.74 -24.24
CA LYS A 208 -0.75 -5.97 -24.53
C LYS A 208 0.51 -6.79 -24.25
N LEU A 209 0.54 -7.48 -23.12
CA LEU A 209 1.61 -8.41 -22.75
C LEU A 209 1.73 -9.56 -23.77
N LEU A 210 0.64 -10.29 -24.02
CA LEU A 210 0.60 -11.41 -24.95
C LEU A 210 1.07 -11.00 -26.36
N SER A 211 0.55 -9.89 -26.90
CA SER A 211 0.98 -9.37 -28.20
C SER A 211 2.46 -8.99 -28.23
N CYS A 212 3.03 -8.50 -27.12
CA CYS A 212 4.47 -8.22 -27.03
C CYS A 212 5.29 -9.52 -27.03
N THR A 213 4.92 -10.50 -26.21
CA THR A 213 5.60 -11.79 -26.11
C THR A 213 5.59 -12.55 -27.45
N ILE A 214 4.45 -12.59 -28.15
CA ILE A 214 4.34 -13.16 -29.51
C ILE A 214 5.31 -12.46 -30.47
N SER A 215 5.33 -11.12 -30.46
CA SER A 215 6.18 -10.34 -31.38
C SER A 215 7.67 -10.49 -31.07
N ALA A 216 8.04 -10.58 -29.80
CA ALA A 216 9.41 -10.80 -29.37
C ALA A 216 9.92 -12.19 -29.79
N PHE A 217 9.07 -13.22 -29.65
CA PHE A 217 9.41 -14.58 -30.07
C PHE A 217 9.52 -14.70 -31.59
N ASP A 218 8.58 -14.12 -32.33
CA ASP A 218 8.57 -14.09 -33.81
C ASP A 218 9.83 -13.40 -34.38
N GLN A 219 10.33 -12.35 -33.73
CA GLN A 219 11.50 -11.59 -34.17
C GLN A 219 12.86 -12.16 -33.69
N ALA A 220 12.88 -13.12 -32.75
CA ALA A 220 14.13 -13.64 -32.17
C ALA A 220 14.94 -14.46 -33.19
N VAL A 221 16.20 -14.07 -33.47
CA VAL A 221 17.02 -14.77 -34.49
C VAL A 221 17.39 -16.21 -34.08
N LEU A 222 17.58 -16.44 -32.78
CA LEU A 222 17.82 -17.76 -32.19
C LEU A 222 16.58 -18.24 -31.41
N LEU A 223 16.47 -19.54 -31.16
CA LEU A 223 15.41 -20.08 -30.32
C LEU A 223 15.68 -19.73 -28.85
N ASP A 224 14.90 -18.80 -28.31
CA ASP A 224 14.85 -18.49 -26.90
C ASP A 224 13.84 -19.43 -26.21
N VAL A 225 14.36 -20.35 -25.38
CA VAL A 225 13.56 -21.39 -24.72
C VAL A 225 12.77 -20.82 -23.53
N ASP A 226 13.33 -19.86 -22.79
CA ASP A 226 12.64 -19.19 -21.68
C ASP A 226 11.45 -18.37 -22.20
N LEU A 227 11.64 -17.63 -23.30
CA LEU A 227 10.59 -16.83 -23.93
C LEU A 227 9.49 -17.71 -24.56
N LEU A 228 9.87 -18.84 -25.16
CA LEU A 228 8.93 -19.85 -25.64
C LEU A 228 8.09 -20.41 -24.49
N GLN A 229 8.73 -20.77 -23.38
CA GLN A 229 8.06 -21.31 -22.20
C GLN A 229 7.11 -20.29 -21.56
N GLY A 230 7.53 -19.04 -21.43
CA GLY A 230 6.69 -17.96 -20.94
C GLY A 230 5.49 -17.66 -21.85
N LEU A 231 5.65 -17.74 -23.17
CA LEU A 231 4.53 -17.60 -24.12
C LEU A 231 3.50 -18.74 -23.95
N VAL A 232 3.97 -19.98 -23.85
CA VAL A 232 3.08 -21.14 -23.62
C VAL A 232 2.35 -21.01 -22.29
N GLN A 233 3.04 -20.62 -21.22
CA GLN A 233 2.41 -20.42 -19.91
C GLN A 233 1.35 -19.33 -19.94
N LEU A 234 1.63 -18.15 -20.53
CA LEU A 234 0.63 -17.07 -20.66
C LEU A 234 -0.63 -17.51 -21.41
N VAL A 235 -0.49 -18.39 -22.41
CA VAL A 235 -1.63 -18.95 -23.15
C VAL A 235 -2.38 -20.00 -22.31
N GLN A 236 -1.68 -20.85 -21.56
CA GLN A 236 -2.30 -21.85 -20.68
C GLN A 236 -3.02 -21.24 -19.46
N SER A 237 -2.56 -20.10 -18.96
CA SER A 237 -3.12 -19.42 -17.79
C SER A 237 -3.97 -18.19 -18.13
N ALA A 238 -4.36 -18.03 -19.40
CA ALA A 238 -5.16 -16.91 -19.84
C ALA A 238 -6.60 -16.93 -19.27
N PRO A 239 -7.16 -15.78 -18.87
CA PRO A 239 -8.59 -15.68 -18.57
C PRO A 239 -9.46 -16.06 -19.78
N SER A 240 -10.62 -16.68 -19.55
CA SER A 240 -11.47 -17.27 -20.61
C SER A 240 -11.99 -16.29 -21.66
N GLU A 241 -11.93 -14.98 -21.40
CA GLU A 241 -12.32 -13.90 -22.33
C GLU A 241 -11.11 -13.16 -22.95
N ALA A 242 -9.88 -13.60 -22.68
CA ALA A 242 -8.65 -12.89 -23.04
C ALA A 242 -7.92 -13.44 -24.28
N LEU A 243 -8.17 -14.70 -24.66
CA LEU A 243 -7.66 -15.31 -25.89
C LEU A 243 -8.68 -15.19 -27.03
N LEU A 244 -8.28 -14.65 -28.17
CA LEU A 244 -9.04 -14.80 -29.42
C LEU A 244 -8.54 -16.03 -30.19
N PRO A 245 -9.42 -16.72 -30.95
CA PRO A 245 -9.00 -17.83 -31.82
C PRO A 245 -7.85 -17.47 -32.76
N ASP A 246 -7.85 -16.25 -33.29
CA ASP A 246 -6.81 -15.71 -34.18
C ASP A 246 -5.43 -15.65 -33.50
N ASP A 247 -5.36 -15.41 -32.17
CA ASP A 247 -4.08 -15.40 -31.45
C ASP A 247 -3.47 -16.80 -31.41
N LEU A 248 -4.29 -17.82 -31.14
CA LEU A 248 -3.85 -19.22 -31.07
C LEU A 248 -3.39 -19.72 -32.45
N VAL A 249 -4.13 -19.40 -33.52
CA VAL A 249 -3.73 -19.72 -34.89
C VAL A 249 -2.43 -19.01 -35.27
N LYS A 250 -2.27 -17.73 -34.90
CA LYS A 250 -1.03 -16.97 -35.15
C LYS A 250 0.17 -17.59 -34.43
N ILE A 251 0.03 -17.99 -33.16
CA ILE A 251 1.11 -18.64 -32.41
C ILE A 251 1.44 -20.01 -33.05
N LEU A 252 0.44 -20.79 -33.44
CA LEU A 252 0.64 -22.10 -34.08
C LEU A 252 1.43 -21.97 -35.39
N HIS A 253 1.09 -20.97 -36.21
CA HIS A 253 1.81 -20.64 -37.44
C HIS A 253 3.30 -20.37 -37.17
N ILE A 254 3.60 -19.48 -36.22
CA ILE A 254 4.97 -19.11 -35.85
C ILE A 254 5.74 -20.34 -35.34
N LEU A 255 5.17 -21.10 -34.40
CA LEU A 255 5.81 -22.30 -33.85
C LEU A 255 6.11 -23.34 -34.93
N ARG A 256 5.18 -23.57 -35.86
CA ARG A 256 5.35 -24.49 -36.97
C ARG A 256 6.46 -24.05 -37.92
N VAL A 257 6.50 -22.78 -38.33
CA VAL A 257 7.55 -22.25 -39.21
C VAL A 257 8.91 -22.42 -38.54
N ARG A 258 9.03 -22.06 -37.25
CA ARG A 258 10.26 -22.27 -36.46
C ARG A 258 10.63 -23.76 -36.35
N LEU A 259 9.67 -24.66 -36.16
CA LEU A 259 9.91 -26.10 -36.08
C LEU A 259 10.39 -26.68 -37.43
N GLN A 260 9.87 -26.17 -38.54
CA GLN A 260 10.28 -26.55 -39.89
C GLN A 260 11.68 -26.04 -40.25
N ASP A 261 12.02 -24.81 -39.84
CA ASP A 261 13.31 -24.17 -40.14
C ASP A 261 14.45 -24.61 -39.19
N THR A 262 14.13 -25.30 -38.09
CA THR A 262 15.12 -25.75 -37.09
C THR A 262 15.92 -26.96 -37.59
N HIS A 263 17.26 -26.84 -37.64
CA HIS A 263 18.14 -27.87 -38.18
C HIS A 263 18.14 -29.18 -37.35
N GLN A 264 17.92 -30.31 -38.02
CA GLN A 264 17.88 -31.67 -37.45
C GLN A 264 19.23 -32.21 -36.89
N GLN A 265 20.24 -31.37 -36.66
CA GLN A 265 21.55 -31.79 -36.12
C GLN A 265 21.56 -31.94 -34.59
N SER A 266 20.55 -31.37 -33.91
CA SER A 266 20.32 -31.53 -32.47
C SER A 266 18.83 -31.75 -32.25
N SER A 267 18.46 -32.71 -31.42
CA SER A 267 17.07 -32.99 -31.03
C SER A 267 16.51 -32.02 -29.98
N VAL A 268 17.37 -31.21 -29.34
CA VAL A 268 17.00 -30.33 -28.22
C VAL A 268 16.04 -29.21 -28.63
N HIS A 269 16.38 -28.42 -29.65
CA HIS A 269 15.50 -27.33 -30.11
C HIS A 269 14.17 -27.84 -30.73
N PRO A 270 14.16 -28.89 -31.58
CA PRO A 270 12.92 -29.51 -32.04
C PRO A 270 12.05 -30.03 -30.90
N PHE A 271 12.62 -30.56 -29.82
CA PHE A 271 11.85 -31.04 -28.66
C PHE A 271 11.09 -29.89 -27.98
N HIS A 272 11.75 -28.79 -27.65
CA HIS A 272 11.10 -27.65 -27.00
C HIS A 272 9.99 -27.04 -27.87
N LEU A 273 10.23 -26.90 -29.18
CA LEU A 273 9.22 -26.43 -30.12
C LEU A 273 8.05 -27.42 -30.27
N THR A 274 8.32 -28.73 -30.33
CA THR A 274 7.26 -29.76 -30.44
C THR A 274 6.42 -29.82 -29.15
N LEU A 275 7.05 -29.71 -27.98
CA LEU A 275 6.37 -29.62 -26.69
C LEU A 275 5.48 -28.37 -26.61
N ALA A 276 5.97 -27.21 -27.07
CA ALA A 276 5.16 -25.98 -27.13
C ALA A 276 3.95 -26.13 -28.06
N VAL A 277 4.13 -26.79 -29.22
CA VAL A 277 3.03 -27.15 -30.13
C VAL A 277 2.04 -28.09 -29.43
N SER A 278 2.48 -29.14 -28.73
CA SER A 278 1.60 -30.03 -27.94
C SER A 278 0.70 -29.24 -26.98
N ARG A 279 1.30 -28.33 -26.19
CA ARG A 279 0.55 -27.53 -25.21
C ARG A 279 -0.40 -26.51 -25.85
N LEU A 280 -0.01 -25.91 -26.98
CA LEU A 280 -0.90 -25.00 -27.70
C LEU A 280 -2.10 -25.72 -28.31
N LEU A 281 -1.89 -26.89 -28.92
CA LEU A 281 -2.97 -27.71 -29.49
C LEU A 281 -3.95 -28.17 -28.40
N ASP A 282 -3.45 -28.48 -27.21
CA ASP A 282 -4.26 -28.80 -26.02
C ASP A 282 -5.17 -27.61 -25.63
N VAL A 283 -4.63 -26.38 -25.55
CA VAL A 283 -5.41 -25.15 -25.25
C VAL A 283 -6.42 -24.83 -26.36
N MET A 284 -6.05 -25.04 -27.64
CA MET A 284 -6.97 -24.86 -28.78
C MET A 284 -8.15 -25.82 -28.74
N ALA A 285 -7.94 -27.06 -28.28
CA ALA A 285 -9.01 -28.05 -28.08
C ALA A 285 -9.96 -27.65 -26.94
N GLU A 286 -9.43 -27.11 -25.84
CA GLU A 286 -10.22 -26.60 -24.70
C GLU A 286 -11.07 -25.39 -25.09
N HIS A 287 -10.47 -24.41 -25.78
CA HIS A 287 -11.14 -23.19 -26.24
C HIS A 287 -12.04 -23.39 -27.47
N LYS A 288 -12.20 -24.63 -27.95
CA LYS A 288 -13.08 -25.03 -29.07
C LYS A 288 -12.83 -24.20 -30.34
N VAL A 289 -11.55 -23.98 -30.67
CA VAL A 289 -11.16 -23.33 -31.94
C VAL A 289 -11.79 -24.10 -33.11
N LYS A 290 -12.46 -23.37 -34.01
CA LYS A 290 -13.13 -23.93 -35.18
C LYS A 290 -12.34 -23.59 -36.44
N ASP A 291 -12.51 -24.43 -37.45
CA ASP A 291 -12.16 -24.12 -38.84
C ASP A 291 -10.68 -23.78 -39.07
N LEU A 292 -9.75 -24.48 -38.37
CA LEU A 292 -8.31 -24.37 -38.65
C LEU A 292 -8.03 -24.66 -40.13
N ASP A 293 -7.30 -23.79 -40.84
CA ASP A 293 -7.12 -24.00 -42.26
C ASP A 293 -6.32 -25.27 -42.54
N ARG A 294 -6.91 -26.16 -43.34
CA ARG A 294 -6.32 -27.45 -43.64
C ARG A 294 -5.04 -27.32 -44.47
N VAL A 295 -5.05 -26.47 -45.49
CA VAL A 295 -3.96 -26.33 -46.47
C VAL A 295 -2.86 -25.44 -45.91
N GLU A 296 -3.23 -24.35 -45.26
CA GLU A 296 -2.30 -23.34 -44.75
C GLU A 296 -1.72 -23.69 -43.39
N GLU A 297 -2.37 -24.51 -42.54
CA GLU A 297 -1.85 -24.85 -41.19
C GLU A 297 -1.80 -26.36 -40.88
N HIS A 298 -2.93 -27.06 -40.96
CA HIS A 298 -3.06 -28.44 -40.44
C HIS A 298 -2.25 -29.48 -41.24
N GLU A 299 -2.32 -29.47 -42.57
CA GLU A 299 -1.61 -30.44 -43.43
C GLU A 299 -0.08 -30.24 -43.36
N PRO A 300 0.48 -29.02 -43.44
CA PRO A 300 1.92 -28.81 -43.25
C PRO A 300 2.41 -29.19 -41.85
N LEU A 301 1.68 -28.83 -40.77
CA LEU A 301 2.06 -29.22 -39.41
C LEU A 301 2.03 -30.73 -39.21
N SER A 302 0.99 -31.41 -39.72
CA SER A 302 0.92 -32.87 -39.76
C SER A 302 2.12 -33.48 -40.49
N GLY A 303 2.55 -32.87 -41.60
CA GLY A 303 3.76 -33.24 -42.33
C GLY A 303 5.03 -33.15 -41.48
N VAL A 304 5.30 -31.98 -40.87
CA VAL A 304 6.46 -31.75 -40.00
C VAL A 304 6.48 -32.74 -38.83
N LEU A 305 5.35 -32.89 -38.12
CA LEU A 305 5.23 -33.84 -37.01
C LEU A 305 5.43 -35.29 -37.47
N SER A 306 4.96 -35.68 -38.66
CA SER A 306 5.17 -37.03 -39.19
C SER A 306 6.64 -37.35 -39.46
N GLY A 307 7.45 -36.37 -39.85
CA GLY A 307 8.91 -36.52 -39.97
C GLY A 307 9.58 -36.71 -38.61
N LEU A 308 9.15 -35.95 -37.59
CA LEU A 308 9.72 -36.02 -36.23
C LEU A 308 9.36 -37.32 -35.49
N LYS A 309 8.24 -37.98 -35.83
CA LYS A 309 7.94 -39.36 -35.37
C LYS A 309 8.98 -40.41 -35.80
N ALA A 310 9.79 -40.12 -36.81
CA ALA A 310 10.86 -41.03 -37.26
C ALA A 310 12.21 -40.74 -36.56
N SER A 311 12.25 -39.79 -35.62
CA SER A 311 13.44 -39.44 -34.82
C SER A 311 14.07 -40.65 -34.13
N SER A 312 15.41 -40.69 -34.10
CA SER A 312 16.17 -41.63 -33.28
C SER A 312 16.19 -41.25 -31.79
N ASP A 313 15.76 -40.03 -31.45
CA ASP A 313 15.60 -39.57 -30.07
C ASP A 313 14.17 -39.91 -29.57
N PRO A 314 14.02 -40.77 -28.55
CA PRO A 314 12.71 -41.18 -28.00
C PRO A 314 11.90 -40.02 -27.41
N TYR A 315 12.55 -39.01 -26.83
CA TYR A 315 11.89 -37.86 -26.18
C TYR A 315 11.19 -37.00 -27.22
N LEU A 316 11.90 -36.71 -28.32
CA LEU A 316 11.35 -35.99 -29.46
C LEU A 316 10.28 -36.81 -30.20
N MET A 317 10.49 -38.13 -30.35
CA MET A 317 9.49 -39.03 -30.93
C MET A 317 8.19 -39.02 -30.12
N TYR A 318 8.27 -39.05 -28.77
CA TYR A 318 7.09 -38.99 -27.92
C TYR A 318 6.29 -37.71 -28.13
N GLN A 319 6.97 -36.56 -28.02
CA GLN A 319 6.31 -35.26 -28.16
C GLN A 319 5.70 -35.10 -29.56
N ALA A 320 6.35 -35.59 -30.61
CA ALA A 320 5.79 -35.59 -31.96
C ALA A 320 4.55 -36.50 -32.10
N CYS A 321 4.54 -37.67 -31.44
CA CYS A 321 3.37 -38.54 -31.35
C CYS A 321 2.21 -37.90 -30.58
N TYR A 322 2.49 -37.21 -29.48
CA TYR A 322 1.50 -36.49 -28.67
C TYR A 322 0.89 -35.31 -29.45
N ALA A 323 1.72 -34.39 -29.95
CA ALA A 323 1.29 -33.26 -30.76
C ALA A 323 0.45 -33.70 -31.98
N PHE A 324 0.86 -34.80 -32.64
CA PHE A 324 0.10 -35.32 -33.77
C PHE A 324 -1.27 -35.87 -33.37
N GLN A 325 -1.39 -36.53 -32.21
CA GLN A 325 -2.70 -36.96 -31.70
C GLN A 325 -3.56 -35.75 -31.31
N ALA A 326 -3.01 -34.77 -30.60
CA ALA A 326 -3.71 -33.53 -30.24
C ALA A 326 -4.29 -32.82 -31.48
N LEU A 327 -3.50 -32.73 -32.56
CA LEU A 327 -3.93 -32.15 -33.84
C LEU A 327 -5.17 -32.86 -34.43
N GLN A 328 -5.32 -34.18 -34.28
CA GLN A 328 -6.51 -34.92 -34.78
C GLN A 328 -7.81 -34.57 -34.02
N TYR A 329 -7.75 -33.88 -32.89
CA TYR A 329 -8.93 -33.43 -32.15
C TYR A 329 -9.36 -31.99 -32.47
N ILE A 330 -8.55 -31.22 -33.20
CA ILE A 330 -8.91 -29.88 -33.66
C ILE A 330 -9.66 -29.98 -35.00
N PRO A 331 -10.88 -29.43 -35.14
CA PRO A 331 -11.58 -29.41 -36.41
C PRO A 331 -10.90 -28.45 -37.39
N ASN A 332 -10.59 -28.95 -38.59
CA ASN A 332 -10.14 -28.14 -39.71
C ASN A 332 -11.31 -27.72 -40.61
N ASN A 333 -11.07 -26.83 -41.57
CA ASN A 333 -12.08 -26.34 -42.50
C ASN A 333 -12.49 -27.34 -43.63
N GLU A 334 -12.10 -28.61 -43.52
CA GLU A 334 -12.49 -29.65 -44.48
C GLU A 334 -13.78 -30.37 -44.03
N SER A 335 -14.72 -30.57 -44.96
CA SER A 335 -15.90 -31.41 -44.68
C SER A 335 -15.52 -32.91 -44.59
N PRO A 336 -16.20 -33.72 -43.76
CA PRO A 336 -15.93 -35.16 -43.65
C PRO A 336 -15.96 -35.91 -44.98
N LEU A 337 -16.73 -35.41 -45.95
CA LEU A 337 -16.90 -35.99 -47.28
C LEU A 337 -15.69 -35.70 -48.19
N GLN A 338 -15.09 -34.52 -48.08
CA GLN A 338 -13.83 -34.18 -48.77
C GLN A 338 -12.66 -35.01 -48.23
N ALA A 339 -12.60 -35.24 -46.92
CA ALA A 339 -11.56 -36.06 -46.29
C ALA A 339 -11.58 -37.51 -46.82
N VAL A 340 -12.78 -38.13 -46.90
CA VAL A 340 -12.96 -39.48 -47.45
C VAL A 340 -12.53 -39.55 -48.92
N LEU A 341 -12.93 -38.56 -49.74
CA LEU A 341 -12.60 -38.53 -51.18
C LEU A 341 -11.10 -38.41 -51.47
N ARG A 342 -10.30 -37.83 -50.55
CA ARG A 342 -8.84 -37.71 -50.72
C ARG A 342 -8.07 -38.98 -50.37
N HIS A 343 -8.65 -39.86 -49.54
CA HIS A 343 -8.04 -41.14 -49.15
C HIS A 343 -8.54 -42.35 -49.97
N SER A 344 -9.58 -42.21 -50.80
CA SER A 344 -10.12 -43.29 -51.62
C SER A 344 -9.40 -43.45 -52.97
N THR A 345 -8.26 -44.14 -53.00
CA THR A 345 -7.61 -44.58 -54.25
C THR A 345 -8.04 -45.98 -54.68
N GLY A 346 -9.16 -46.07 -55.42
CA GLY A 346 -9.43 -47.18 -56.35
C GLY A 346 -10.37 -48.31 -55.88
N ALA A 347 -11.39 -48.56 -56.71
CA ALA A 347 -12.30 -49.71 -56.73
C ALA A 347 -13.33 -49.86 -55.58
N VAL A 348 -14.44 -50.53 -55.91
CA VAL A 348 -15.72 -50.52 -55.19
C VAL A 348 -15.99 -51.87 -54.54
N ASP A 349 -16.08 -51.90 -53.20
CA ASP A 349 -17.23 -52.41 -52.41
C ASP A 349 -16.86 -52.52 -50.92
N GLY A 350 -17.77 -52.13 -50.02
CA GLY A 350 -17.58 -52.23 -48.56
C GLY A 350 -17.63 -50.89 -47.80
N LEU A 351 -18.80 -50.24 -47.77
CA LEU A 351 -18.97 -48.93 -47.15
C LEU A 351 -19.14 -49.02 -45.62
N VAL A 352 -18.04 -49.10 -44.87
CA VAL A 352 -18.05 -48.95 -43.40
C VAL A 352 -17.83 -47.48 -43.04
N MET A 353 -18.90 -46.76 -42.73
CA MET A 353 -18.81 -45.41 -42.15
C MET A 353 -18.27 -45.47 -40.71
N VAL A 354 -17.05 -44.99 -40.49
CA VAL A 354 -16.54 -44.68 -39.14
C VAL A 354 -16.11 -43.22 -39.06
N SER A 355 -17.10 -42.32 -39.10
CA SER A 355 -16.94 -40.90 -38.77
C SER A 355 -17.69 -40.56 -37.48
N ALA A 356 -17.45 -41.34 -36.42
CA ALA A 356 -17.87 -40.99 -35.07
C ALA A 356 -17.01 -39.81 -34.60
N VAL A 357 -17.59 -38.61 -34.60
CA VAL A 357 -16.95 -37.40 -34.07
C VAL A 357 -16.86 -37.52 -32.55
N PHE A 358 -15.77 -38.11 -32.06
CA PHE A 358 -15.37 -37.99 -30.66
C PHE A 358 -15.10 -36.52 -30.36
N LYS A 359 -16.11 -35.86 -29.79
CA LYS A 359 -15.95 -34.61 -29.04
C LYS A 359 -15.21 -34.95 -27.75
N LEU A 360 -14.19 -34.18 -27.43
CA LEU A 360 -13.48 -34.30 -26.17
C LEU A 360 -14.34 -33.61 -25.10
N ASP A 361 -15.00 -34.41 -24.27
CA ASP A 361 -15.77 -33.96 -23.11
C ASP A 361 -15.12 -34.53 -21.86
N LEU A 362 -14.32 -33.70 -21.19
CA LEU A 362 -13.63 -34.08 -19.96
C LEU A 362 -14.64 -34.35 -18.83
N GLY A 363 -15.76 -33.62 -18.78
CA GLY A 363 -16.82 -33.87 -17.78
C GLY A 363 -17.44 -35.25 -17.92
N ALA A 364 -17.67 -35.71 -19.15
CA ALA A 364 -18.18 -37.07 -19.40
C ALA A 364 -17.17 -38.18 -19.04
N VAL A 365 -15.86 -37.91 -19.12
CA VAL A 365 -14.80 -38.85 -18.65
C VAL A 365 -14.76 -38.91 -17.13
N LEU A 366 -14.94 -37.76 -16.45
CA LEU A 366 -15.02 -37.67 -14.99
C LEU A 366 -16.27 -38.40 -14.46
N GLU A 367 -17.47 -38.13 -15.02
CA GLU A 367 -18.70 -38.87 -14.69
C GLU A 367 -18.58 -40.38 -14.92
N GLY A 368 -17.74 -40.81 -15.88
CA GLY A 368 -17.51 -42.22 -16.18
C GLY A 368 -16.71 -42.95 -15.10
N LEU A 369 -15.84 -42.24 -14.36
CA LEU A 369 -15.05 -42.78 -13.27
C LEU A 369 -15.85 -42.93 -11.98
N ASP A 370 -16.72 -41.96 -11.64
CA ASP A 370 -17.63 -42.09 -10.49
C ASP A 370 -18.57 -43.30 -10.66
N LYS A 371 -19.08 -43.52 -11.89
CA LYS A 371 -19.98 -44.65 -12.20
C LYS A 371 -19.30 -46.02 -12.13
N LEU A 372 -17.97 -46.10 -12.14
CA LEU A 372 -17.23 -47.37 -11.96
C LEU A 372 -17.27 -47.92 -10.53
N GLN A 373 -17.66 -47.13 -9.52
CA GLN A 373 -17.86 -47.66 -8.17
C GLN A 373 -19.20 -48.37 -7.94
N GLU A 374 -20.24 -48.14 -8.77
CA GLU A 374 -21.59 -48.68 -8.52
C GLU A 374 -22.02 -49.86 -9.41
N SER A 375 -21.34 -50.17 -10.52
CA SER A 375 -21.78 -51.22 -11.45
C SER A 375 -20.86 -52.45 -11.51
N LEU A 376 -20.99 -53.37 -10.55
CA LEU A 376 -20.37 -54.70 -10.61
C LEU A 376 -21.15 -55.70 -11.52
N GLY A 377 -21.94 -55.19 -12.47
CA GLY A 377 -22.68 -55.98 -13.44
C GLY A 377 -23.41 -55.15 -14.49
N VAL A 378 -23.20 -55.50 -15.76
CA VAL A 378 -23.98 -55.09 -16.95
C VAL A 378 -23.92 -53.60 -17.32
N VAL A 379 -23.01 -53.24 -18.25
CA VAL A 379 -23.28 -52.78 -19.64
C VAL A 379 -21.93 -52.51 -20.33
N VAL A 380 -21.42 -53.49 -21.11
CA VAL A 380 -20.50 -53.26 -22.25
C VAL A 380 -20.79 -54.31 -23.35
N GLU A 381 -22.05 -54.45 -23.75
CA GLU A 381 -22.37 -55.09 -25.03
C GLU A 381 -22.28 -54.04 -26.14
N VAL A 382 -21.25 -54.17 -26.99
CA VAL A 382 -21.09 -53.68 -28.39
C VAL A 382 -19.60 -53.64 -28.79
N ALA A 383 -18.65 -53.59 -27.84
CA ALA A 383 -17.21 -53.57 -28.12
C ALA A 383 -16.56 -54.95 -28.43
N GLY A 384 -17.34 -56.03 -28.50
CA GLY A 384 -16.84 -57.41 -28.51
C GLY A 384 -16.15 -57.90 -29.80
N THR A 385 -16.28 -57.20 -30.92
CA THR A 385 -15.85 -57.71 -32.25
C THR A 385 -14.57 -57.07 -32.81
N VAL A 386 -14.02 -56.03 -32.17
CA VAL A 386 -12.73 -55.43 -32.59
C VAL A 386 -11.55 -55.98 -31.77
N TYR A 387 -11.78 -56.37 -30.51
CA TYR A 387 -10.72 -56.77 -29.58
C TYR A 387 -9.99 -58.07 -30.02
N ASN A 388 -10.70 -59.02 -30.60
CA ASN A 388 -10.12 -60.31 -31.03
C ASN A 388 -9.29 -60.23 -32.33
N GLY A 389 -9.37 -59.15 -33.10
CA GLY A 389 -8.61 -58.99 -34.35
C GLY A 389 -7.16 -58.51 -34.15
N ALA A 390 -6.84 -57.89 -33.01
CA ALA A 390 -5.52 -57.33 -32.75
C ALA A 390 -4.55 -58.33 -32.08
N CYS A 391 -5.06 -59.31 -31.32
CA CYS A 391 -4.22 -60.27 -30.60
C CYS A 391 -3.51 -61.28 -31.52
N SER A 392 -4.00 -61.52 -32.75
CA SER A 392 -3.42 -62.50 -33.68
C SER A 392 -2.12 -62.05 -34.38
N LEU A 393 -1.51 -60.94 -33.96
CA LEU A 393 -0.22 -60.46 -34.47
C LEU A 393 0.89 -60.41 -33.40
N MET A 394 0.59 -60.74 -32.13
CA MET A 394 1.59 -60.75 -31.05
C MET A 394 2.57 -61.95 -31.09
N GLU A 395 2.36 -62.93 -31.97
CA GLU A 395 3.27 -64.08 -32.13
C GLU A 395 4.35 -63.88 -33.20
N SER A 396 4.30 -62.82 -34.02
CA SER A 396 5.40 -62.47 -34.92
C SER A 396 6.38 -61.52 -34.23
N GLY A 397 7.59 -62.01 -33.92
CA GLY A 397 8.65 -61.25 -33.25
C GLY A 397 9.24 -60.10 -34.09
N ARG A 398 8.46 -59.04 -34.29
CA ARG A 398 8.90 -57.73 -34.81
C ARG A 398 9.19 -56.76 -33.66
N SER A 399 10.09 -55.82 -33.91
CA SER A 399 10.36 -54.72 -32.99
C SER A 399 9.12 -53.82 -32.80
N VAL A 400 8.78 -53.50 -31.55
CA VAL A 400 7.69 -52.58 -31.19
C VAL A 400 7.83 -51.23 -31.92
N LEU A 401 9.07 -50.77 -32.13
CA LEU A 401 9.39 -49.53 -32.84
C LEU A 401 8.98 -49.53 -34.33
N GLU A 402 8.85 -50.70 -34.97
CA GLU A 402 8.32 -50.81 -36.34
C GLU A 402 6.79 -50.89 -36.36
N SER A 403 6.20 -51.66 -35.44
CA SER A 403 4.74 -51.73 -35.28
C SER A 403 4.12 -50.37 -34.95
N MET A 404 4.84 -49.51 -34.22
CA MET A 404 4.45 -48.12 -33.97
C MET A 404 4.41 -47.28 -35.26
N LYS A 405 5.35 -47.47 -36.19
CA LYS A 405 5.43 -46.68 -37.45
C LYS A 405 4.30 -47.01 -38.41
N GLU A 406 3.93 -48.28 -38.54
CA GLU A 406 2.89 -48.73 -39.49
C GLU A 406 1.46 -48.29 -39.10
N GLY A 407 1.17 -48.07 -37.80
CA GLY A 407 -0.18 -47.72 -37.30
C GLY A 407 -0.52 -46.23 -37.16
N LEU A 408 0.40 -45.31 -37.51
CA LEU A 408 0.34 -43.88 -37.16
C LEU A 408 -0.01 -42.92 -38.31
N GLY A 409 -0.26 -43.43 -39.52
CA GLY A 409 -0.58 -42.63 -40.72
C GLY A 409 -2.08 -42.48 -41.04
N SER A 410 -2.98 -43.11 -40.29
CA SER A 410 -4.39 -43.30 -40.65
C SER A 410 -5.39 -42.24 -40.11
N GLY A 411 -4.92 -41.21 -39.41
CA GLY A 411 -5.79 -40.21 -38.76
C GLY A 411 -6.63 -40.75 -37.58
N GLN A 412 -6.41 -42.00 -37.15
CA GLN A 412 -7.17 -42.60 -36.05
C GLN A 412 -6.85 -41.96 -34.69
N LYS A 413 -7.89 -41.48 -34.02
CA LYS A 413 -7.90 -41.02 -32.62
C LYS A 413 -7.60 -42.19 -31.68
N ARG A 414 -6.59 -42.05 -30.81
CA ARG A 414 -6.14 -43.11 -29.87
C ARG A 414 -6.61 -42.83 -28.43
N PRO A 415 -7.10 -43.85 -27.69
CA PRO A 415 -7.57 -43.68 -26.30
C PRO A 415 -6.49 -43.22 -25.29
N TRP A 416 -5.22 -43.53 -25.55
CA TRP A 416 -4.13 -43.16 -24.63
C TRP A 416 -3.97 -41.64 -24.51
N TYR A 417 -4.15 -40.88 -25.59
CA TYR A 417 -4.02 -39.42 -25.58
C TYR A 417 -5.09 -38.79 -24.66
N THR A 418 -6.35 -39.22 -24.80
CA THR A 418 -7.44 -38.75 -23.95
C THR A 418 -7.24 -39.11 -22.47
N ALA A 419 -6.66 -40.27 -22.18
CA ALA A 419 -6.33 -40.66 -20.81
C ALA A 419 -5.17 -39.84 -20.22
N VAL A 420 -4.11 -39.55 -20.99
CA VAL A 420 -3.03 -38.66 -20.55
C VAL A 420 -3.55 -37.22 -20.35
N ARG A 421 -4.44 -36.72 -21.21
CA ARG A 421 -5.08 -35.40 -21.03
C ARG A 421 -5.91 -35.32 -19.76
N ALA A 422 -6.72 -36.34 -19.46
CA ALA A 422 -7.47 -36.42 -18.20
C ALA A 422 -6.52 -36.46 -16.98
N ALA A 423 -5.40 -37.17 -17.09
CA ALA A 423 -4.37 -37.21 -16.05
C ALA A 423 -3.76 -35.82 -15.77
N TYR A 424 -3.41 -35.05 -16.81
CA TYR A 424 -2.97 -33.66 -16.66
C TYR A 424 -4.03 -32.78 -15.99
N ALA A 425 -5.30 -32.91 -16.38
CA ALA A 425 -6.41 -32.14 -15.80
C ALA A 425 -6.60 -32.44 -14.29
N PHE A 426 -6.56 -33.71 -13.89
CA PHE A 426 -6.63 -34.09 -12.46
C PHE A 426 -5.48 -33.49 -11.65
N VAL A 427 -4.25 -33.53 -12.16
CA VAL A 427 -3.08 -32.96 -11.47
C VAL A 427 -3.20 -31.43 -11.36
N GLN A 428 -3.69 -30.75 -12.40
CA GLN A 428 -3.97 -29.30 -12.35
C GLN A 428 -5.06 -28.95 -11.33
N ALA A 429 -6.06 -29.81 -11.14
CA ALA A 429 -7.14 -29.63 -10.17
C ALA A 429 -6.77 -30.05 -8.72
N GLY A 430 -5.56 -30.55 -8.46
CA GLY A 430 -5.19 -31.10 -7.14
C GLY A 430 -5.79 -32.48 -6.83
N GLN A 431 -6.48 -33.10 -7.80
CA GLN A 431 -7.19 -34.37 -7.68
C GLN A 431 -6.25 -35.58 -7.81
N LEU A 432 -5.23 -35.65 -6.95
CA LEU A 432 -4.16 -36.66 -7.02
C LEU A 432 -4.65 -38.10 -6.78
N LYS A 433 -5.72 -38.29 -6.00
CA LYS A 433 -6.35 -39.60 -5.78
C LYS A 433 -7.08 -40.09 -7.03
N ASP A 434 -7.74 -39.17 -7.74
CA ASP A 434 -8.50 -39.49 -8.95
C ASP A 434 -7.54 -39.73 -10.13
N PHE A 435 -6.43 -38.99 -10.18
CA PHE A 435 -5.26 -39.28 -11.02
C PHE A 435 -4.67 -40.68 -10.76
N ASN A 436 -4.47 -41.07 -9.50
CA ASN A 436 -4.00 -42.42 -9.13
C ASN A 436 -4.98 -43.51 -9.60
N THR A 437 -6.28 -43.31 -9.41
CA THR A 437 -7.33 -44.22 -9.89
C THR A 437 -7.31 -44.37 -11.42
N LEU A 438 -7.24 -43.25 -12.15
CA LEU A 438 -7.17 -43.23 -13.61
C LEU A 438 -5.98 -44.04 -14.14
N ILE A 439 -4.79 -43.90 -13.54
CA ILE A 439 -3.60 -44.66 -13.94
C ILE A 439 -3.85 -46.17 -13.79
N CYS A 440 -4.35 -46.61 -12.65
CA CYS A 440 -4.61 -48.03 -12.36
C CYS A 440 -5.72 -48.64 -13.22
N GLU A 441 -6.78 -47.90 -13.54
CA GLU A 441 -8.00 -48.44 -14.15
C GLU A 441 -8.09 -48.18 -15.68
N ALA A 442 -7.22 -47.35 -16.26
CA ALA A 442 -7.22 -47.03 -17.69
C ALA A 442 -7.14 -48.29 -18.60
N PRO A 443 -8.05 -48.46 -19.58
CA PRO A 443 -7.98 -49.57 -20.54
C PRO A 443 -6.69 -49.59 -21.37
N CYS A 444 -6.08 -48.42 -21.58
CA CYS A 444 -4.80 -48.24 -22.27
C CYS A 444 -3.57 -48.34 -21.35
N ARG A 445 -3.69 -48.80 -20.10
CA ARG A 445 -2.58 -48.81 -19.11
C ARG A 445 -1.33 -49.61 -19.51
N ARG A 446 -1.42 -50.45 -20.55
CA ARG A 446 -0.30 -51.24 -21.13
C ARG A 446 0.25 -50.67 -22.44
N ASP A 447 -0.29 -49.54 -22.91
CA ASP A 447 0.20 -48.81 -24.09
C ASP A 447 1.49 -48.03 -23.71
N PRO A 448 2.63 -48.24 -24.39
CA PRO A 448 3.87 -47.53 -24.08
C PRO A 448 3.74 -46.00 -24.10
N LEU A 449 2.90 -45.43 -24.98
CA LEU A 449 2.71 -43.98 -25.10
C LEU A 449 1.84 -43.40 -23.97
N PHE A 450 0.94 -44.20 -23.40
CA PHE A 450 0.26 -43.85 -22.14
C PHE A 450 1.27 -43.79 -21.00
N GLN A 451 2.09 -44.85 -20.87
CA GLN A 451 3.05 -45.00 -19.78
C GLN A 451 4.12 -43.92 -19.79
N TRP A 452 4.69 -43.59 -20.96
CA TRP A 452 5.63 -42.47 -21.09
C TRP A 452 5.04 -41.14 -20.61
N GLY A 453 3.78 -40.85 -20.95
CA GLY A 453 3.08 -39.64 -20.52
C GLY A 453 2.85 -39.58 -19.01
N ILE A 454 2.43 -40.70 -18.40
CA ILE A 454 2.28 -40.80 -16.94
C ILE A 454 3.63 -40.69 -16.23
N SER A 455 4.68 -41.36 -16.72
CA SER A 455 6.02 -41.23 -16.15
C SER A 455 6.56 -39.81 -16.24
N GLN A 456 6.33 -39.11 -17.36
CA GLN A 456 6.70 -37.70 -17.49
C GLN A 456 5.94 -36.81 -16.49
N LEU A 457 4.62 -37.01 -16.35
CA LEU A 457 3.79 -36.25 -15.40
C LEU A 457 4.16 -36.50 -13.94
N LEU A 458 4.53 -37.73 -13.56
CA LEU A 458 5.08 -38.02 -12.23
C LEU A 458 6.45 -37.35 -12.01
N GLY A 459 7.30 -37.31 -13.03
CA GLY A 459 8.57 -36.56 -13.00
C GLY A 459 8.36 -35.03 -12.88
N GLU A 460 7.34 -34.49 -13.53
CA GLU A 460 6.89 -33.10 -13.38
C GLU A 460 6.46 -32.81 -11.94
N ILE A 461 5.60 -33.66 -11.34
CA ILE A 461 5.16 -33.54 -9.93
C ILE A 461 6.34 -33.61 -8.96
N ALA A 462 7.24 -34.60 -9.10
CA ALA A 462 8.40 -34.76 -8.22
C ALA A 462 9.37 -33.55 -8.28
N THR A 463 9.42 -32.86 -9.42
CA THR A 463 10.33 -31.72 -9.64
C THR A 463 9.75 -30.38 -9.18
N ASP A 464 8.44 -30.17 -9.24
CA ASP A 464 7.87 -28.84 -8.94
C ASP A 464 7.78 -28.54 -7.43
N ASN A 465 8.41 -27.44 -7.02
CA ASN A 465 8.36 -26.90 -5.65
C ASN A 465 6.96 -26.40 -5.23
N ILE A 466 6.05 -26.28 -6.18
CA ILE A 466 4.64 -25.99 -5.94
C ILE A 466 3.97 -27.15 -5.14
N TRP A 467 4.42 -28.40 -5.28
CA TRP A 467 3.92 -29.53 -4.50
C TRP A 467 4.63 -29.68 -3.15
N GLY A 468 3.87 -30.00 -2.11
CA GLY A 468 4.41 -30.33 -0.79
C GLY A 468 5.31 -31.58 -0.83
N ILE A 469 6.32 -31.64 0.04
CA ILE A 469 7.39 -32.65 -0.07
C ILE A 469 6.89 -34.10 -0.07
N ASN A 470 5.83 -34.41 0.69
CA ASN A 470 5.24 -35.76 0.71
C ASN A 470 4.67 -36.16 -0.66
N VAL A 471 3.97 -35.26 -1.35
CA VAL A 471 3.43 -35.50 -2.71
C VAL A 471 4.54 -35.74 -3.72
N ARG A 472 5.66 -35.00 -3.57
CA ARG A 472 6.82 -35.13 -4.44
C ARG A 472 7.53 -36.47 -4.27
N VAL A 473 7.68 -36.94 -3.03
CA VAL A 473 8.22 -38.28 -2.70
C VAL A 473 7.26 -39.38 -3.20
N GLN A 474 5.95 -39.25 -2.94
CA GLN A 474 4.92 -40.17 -3.46
C GLN A 474 4.95 -40.30 -5.00
N ALA A 475 5.32 -39.24 -5.73
CA ALA A 475 5.51 -39.33 -7.18
C ALA A 475 6.75 -40.17 -7.59
N VAL A 476 7.81 -40.16 -6.78
CA VAL A 476 8.99 -41.04 -6.94
C VAL A 476 8.62 -42.48 -6.60
N ASP A 477 7.91 -42.71 -5.49
CA ASP A 477 7.37 -44.04 -5.12
C ASP A 477 6.54 -44.65 -6.26
N PHE A 478 5.65 -43.86 -6.87
CA PHE A 478 4.80 -44.31 -7.97
C PHE A 478 5.61 -44.65 -9.23
N LEU A 479 6.64 -43.88 -9.57
CA LEU A 479 7.58 -44.26 -10.64
C LEU A 479 8.27 -45.60 -10.33
N GLY A 480 8.62 -45.85 -9.07
CA GLY A 480 9.18 -47.12 -8.61
C GLY A 480 8.21 -48.30 -8.75
N GLU A 481 6.97 -48.14 -8.32
CA GLU A 481 5.95 -49.19 -8.42
C GLU A 481 5.53 -49.49 -9.87
N LEU A 482 5.52 -48.49 -10.76
CA LEU A 482 5.32 -48.70 -12.20
C LEU A 482 6.47 -49.51 -12.82
N TYR A 483 7.71 -49.27 -12.39
CA TYR A 483 8.90 -50.00 -12.86
C TYR A 483 8.97 -51.45 -12.36
N LYS A 484 8.56 -51.71 -11.11
CA LYS A 484 8.67 -53.02 -10.44
C LYS A 484 7.58 -54.02 -10.87
N ASN A 485 6.37 -53.57 -11.22
CA ASN A 485 5.18 -54.43 -11.36
C ASN A 485 4.85 -54.84 -12.82
N ASP A 486 5.77 -55.57 -13.48
CA ASP A 486 5.65 -56.06 -14.88
C ASP A 486 4.32 -56.73 -15.24
N SER A 487 3.72 -57.46 -14.29
CA SER A 487 2.47 -58.21 -14.50
C SER A 487 1.27 -57.30 -14.78
N LEU A 488 1.28 -56.07 -14.25
CA LEU A 488 0.27 -55.06 -14.48
C LEU A 488 0.64 -54.17 -15.67
N TRP A 489 1.89 -53.73 -15.73
CA TRP A 489 2.36 -52.60 -16.55
C TRP A 489 3.23 -52.95 -17.76
N ASN A 490 3.31 -54.21 -18.19
CA ASN A 490 4.03 -54.62 -19.42
C ASN A 490 5.57 -54.55 -19.30
N GLN A 491 6.29 -55.27 -20.17
CA GLN A 491 7.75 -55.43 -20.12
C GLN A 491 8.49 -54.65 -21.21
N ASP A 492 7.98 -53.48 -21.62
CA ASP A 492 8.61 -52.69 -22.68
C ASP A 492 9.90 -52.02 -22.18
N GLU A 493 11.05 -52.52 -22.67
CA GLU A 493 12.39 -52.01 -22.34
C GLU A 493 12.56 -50.51 -22.62
N SER A 494 11.84 -49.95 -23.60
CA SER A 494 11.90 -48.50 -23.89
C SER A 494 11.20 -47.68 -22.81
N VAL A 495 10.09 -48.17 -22.26
CA VAL A 495 9.39 -47.57 -21.11
C VAL A 495 10.21 -47.69 -19.84
N LYS A 496 10.82 -48.86 -19.59
CA LYS A 496 11.70 -49.05 -18.43
C LYS A 496 12.94 -48.15 -18.47
N THR A 497 13.55 -48.02 -19.65
CA THR A 497 14.66 -47.08 -19.88
C THR A 497 14.24 -45.62 -19.63
N TRP A 498 13.02 -45.25 -20.05
CA TRP A 498 12.45 -43.92 -19.80
C TRP A 498 12.25 -43.63 -18.30
N MET A 499 11.63 -44.55 -17.56
CA MET A 499 11.42 -44.42 -16.11
C MET A 499 12.75 -44.30 -15.35
N LEU A 500 13.73 -45.17 -15.65
CA LEU A 500 15.07 -45.10 -15.08
C LEU A 500 15.76 -43.76 -15.32
N ASN A 501 15.58 -43.19 -16.50
CA ASN A 501 16.16 -41.91 -16.87
C ASN A 501 15.55 -40.74 -16.09
N ILE A 502 14.23 -40.74 -15.87
CA ILE A 502 13.55 -39.76 -15.00
C ILE A 502 14.05 -39.91 -13.56
N ILE A 503 14.12 -41.13 -13.02
CA ILE A 503 14.64 -41.39 -11.67
C ILE A 503 16.09 -40.88 -11.53
N ARG A 504 16.97 -41.11 -12.53
CA ARG A 504 18.34 -40.58 -12.55
C ARG A 504 18.41 -39.05 -12.57
N GLN A 505 17.49 -38.37 -13.27
CA GLN A 505 17.41 -36.90 -13.21
C GLN A 505 16.95 -36.43 -11.82
N LEU A 506 16.03 -37.14 -11.17
CA LEU A 506 15.56 -36.83 -9.81
C LEU A 506 16.64 -37.06 -8.73
N CYS A 507 17.54 -38.04 -8.91
CA CYS A 507 18.75 -38.20 -8.09
C CYS A 507 19.70 -36.98 -8.14
N ALA A 508 19.60 -36.13 -9.18
CA ALA A 508 20.38 -34.89 -9.31
C ALA A 508 19.57 -33.64 -8.92
N SER A 509 18.38 -33.81 -8.32
CA SER A 509 17.52 -32.69 -7.93
C SER A 509 18.11 -31.87 -6.78
N THR A 510 17.80 -30.57 -6.75
CA THR A 510 18.31 -29.64 -5.73
C THR A 510 17.68 -29.82 -4.34
N HIS A 511 16.72 -30.74 -4.18
CA HIS A 511 15.98 -30.93 -2.94
C HIS A 511 16.33 -32.28 -2.30
N GLN A 512 17.08 -32.22 -1.19
CA GLN A 512 17.72 -33.37 -0.53
C GLN A 512 16.80 -34.59 -0.40
N ALA A 513 15.59 -34.44 0.14
CA ALA A 513 14.66 -35.56 0.35
C ALA A 513 14.16 -36.24 -0.94
N VAL A 514 14.01 -35.52 -2.06
CA VAL A 514 13.61 -36.14 -3.35
C VAL A 514 14.80 -36.83 -4.00
N SER A 515 15.99 -36.25 -3.87
CA SER A 515 17.25 -36.85 -4.30
C SER A 515 17.55 -38.14 -3.53
N ASP A 516 17.46 -38.14 -2.20
CA ASP A 516 17.73 -39.29 -1.34
C ASP A 516 16.80 -40.46 -1.63
N ASP A 517 15.51 -40.18 -1.82
CA ASP A 517 14.49 -41.17 -2.14
C ASP A 517 14.69 -41.78 -3.54
N ALA A 518 14.93 -40.96 -4.56
CA ALA A 518 15.28 -41.43 -5.90
C ALA A 518 16.59 -42.25 -5.90
N ILE A 519 17.57 -41.89 -5.08
CA ILE A 519 18.82 -42.65 -4.88
C ILE A 519 18.55 -44.00 -4.18
N ALA A 520 17.62 -44.06 -3.21
CA ALA A 520 17.22 -45.30 -2.58
C ALA A 520 16.54 -46.24 -3.59
N LEU A 521 15.54 -45.73 -4.33
CA LEU A 521 14.85 -46.47 -5.39
C LEU A 521 15.80 -46.99 -6.48
N LEU A 522 16.76 -46.18 -6.92
CA LEU A 522 17.75 -46.59 -7.92
C LEU A 522 18.66 -47.72 -7.42
N LYS A 523 19.00 -47.73 -6.12
CA LYS A 523 19.78 -48.84 -5.49
C LYS A 523 18.97 -50.13 -5.43
N GLU A 524 17.68 -50.07 -5.09
CA GLU A 524 16.80 -51.25 -5.08
C GLU A 524 16.68 -51.91 -6.46
N ILE A 525 16.79 -51.13 -7.53
CA ILE A 525 16.69 -51.60 -8.92
C ILE A 525 17.99 -52.28 -9.43
N ASN A 526 19.06 -52.34 -8.61
CA ASN A 526 20.30 -53.08 -8.90
C ASN A 526 20.99 -52.68 -10.24
N GLN A 527 21.07 -51.38 -10.54
CA GLN A 527 21.89 -50.86 -11.64
C GLN A 527 23.02 -49.96 -11.11
N ASP A 528 24.25 -50.24 -11.55
CA ASP A 528 25.45 -49.47 -11.17
C ASP A 528 25.36 -47.99 -11.59
N GLN A 529 25.89 -47.11 -10.74
CA GLN A 529 25.96 -45.65 -10.96
C GLN A 529 26.92 -45.22 -12.11
N ALA A 530 27.43 -46.17 -12.91
CA ALA A 530 28.63 -46.00 -13.71
C ALA A 530 28.50 -45.21 -15.03
N THR A 531 27.29 -44.81 -15.45
CA THR A 531 27.09 -43.95 -16.63
C THR A 531 26.00 -42.90 -16.42
N THR A 532 26.39 -41.74 -15.88
CA THR A 532 25.55 -40.54 -15.81
C THR A 532 25.42 -39.85 -17.18
N THR A 533 24.59 -40.42 -18.06
CA THR A 533 24.08 -39.69 -19.23
C THR A 533 23.03 -38.69 -18.77
N HIS A 534 23.47 -37.48 -18.42
CA HIS A 534 22.57 -36.37 -18.12
C HIS A 534 21.76 -36.03 -19.37
N LEU A 535 20.45 -36.25 -19.33
CA LEU A 535 19.57 -35.88 -20.44
C LEU A 535 19.51 -34.35 -20.59
N PRO A 536 19.42 -33.85 -21.83
CA PRO A 536 19.37 -32.40 -22.10
C PRO A 536 17.97 -31.81 -21.86
N TYR A 537 16.97 -32.64 -21.57
CA TYR A 537 15.57 -32.24 -21.45
C TYR A 537 15.19 -31.96 -19.98
N PRO A 538 14.60 -30.79 -19.66
CA PRO A 538 14.10 -30.53 -18.32
C PRO A 538 12.83 -31.36 -18.05
N LEU A 539 12.70 -31.88 -16.83
CA LEU A 539 11.44 -32.46 -16.35
C LEU A 539 10.38 -31.38 -16.11
N ARG A 540 10.79 -30.17 -15.70
CA ARG A 540 9.89 -29.06 -15.40
C ARG A 540 9.49 -28.33 -16.69
N ASN A 541 8.21 -28.41 -17.05
CA ASN A 541 7.66 -27.79 -18.26
C ASN A 541 7.08 -26.37 -18.06
N CYS A 542 7.16 -25.81 -16.86
CA CYS A 542 6.82 -24.42 -16.53
C CYS A 542 8.05 -23.64 -16.02
N LEU A 543 8.12 -22.31 -16.22
CA LEU A 543 9.11 -21.48 -15.52
C LEU A 543 8.91 -21.57 -14.00
N PRO A 544 9.98 -21.49 -13.20
CA PRO A 544 9.89 -21.46 -11.73
C PRO A 544 9.27 -20.16 -11.24
N LEU A 545 8.79 -20.15 -9.99
CA LEU A 545 8.48 -18.91 -9.29
C LEU A 545 9.74 -18.01 -9.27
N PRO A 546 9.61 -16.70 -9.54
CA PRO A 546 10.76 -15.81 -9.65
C PRO A 546 11.48 -15.67 -8.30
N ALA A 547 12.75 -16.10 -8.25
CA ALA A 547 13.57 -16.09 -7.03
C ALA A 547 13.97 -14.67 -6.55
N SER A 548 13.74 -13.65 -7.39
CA SER A 548 13.89 -12.24 -7.07
C SER A 548 12.90 -11.43 -7.92
N SER A 549 12.66 -10.15 -7.60
CA SER A 549 11.69 -9.31 -8.33
C SER A 549 12.33 -8.04 -8.93
N PRO A 550 13.34 -8.17 -9.82
CA PRO A 550 14.06 -7.05 -10.41
C PRO A 550 13.21 -6.12 -11.28
N MET A 551 12.08 -6.59 -11.83
CA MET A 551 11.14 -5.74 -12.54
C MET A 551 10.29 -4.91 -11.57
N LEU A 552 9.71 -5.56 -10.56
CA LEU A 552 8.94 -4.87 -9.53
C LEU A 552 9.78 -3.81 -8.82
N ALA A 553 11.05 -4.12 -8.52
CA ALA A 553 11.97 -3.17 -7.93
C ALA A 553 12.15 -1.88 -8.76
N ARG A 554 12.15 -1.97 -10.11
CA ARG A 554 12.21 -0.78 -10.99
C ARG A 554 10.89 -0.03 -11.02
N VAL A 555 9.77 -0.75 -11.09
CA VAL A 555 8.42 -0.15 -11.07
C VAL A 555 8.17 0.61 -9.76
N LEU A 556 8.62 0.06 -8.62
CA LEU A 556 8.55 0.69 -7.30
C LEU A 556 9.57 1.82 -7.09
N ALA A 557 10.64 1.87 -7.89
CA ALA A 557 11.59 2.98 -7.89
C ALA A 557 11.03 4.25 -8.55
N ILE A 558 9.91 4.16 -9.28
CA ILE A 558 9.16 5.31 -9.79
C ILE A 558 8.25 5.83 -8.66
N PRO A 559 8.50 7.02 -8.09
CA PRO A 559 7.79 7.44 -6.89
C PRO A 559 6.32 7.80 -7.14
N ASP A 560 5.41 7.24 -6.34
CA ASP A 560 3.97 7.50 -6.44
C ASP A 560 3.55 8.59 -5.43
N VAL A 561 3.83 9.85 -5.77
CA VAL A 561 3.61 11.01 -4.88
C VAL A 561 2.16 11.12 -4.42
N ASP A 562 1.19 10.88 -5.30
CA ASP A 562 -0.23 10.99 -4.93
C ASP A 562 -0.68 9.91 -3.94
N PHE A 563 -0.01 8.74 -3.92
CA PHE A 563 -0.30 7.70 -2.94
C PHE A 563 0.23 8.04 -1.54
N ASP A 564 1.48 8.48 -1.42
CA ASP A 564 2.01 8.89 -0.11
C ASP A 564 1.30 10.15 0.42
N LEU A 565 0.83 11.05 -0.47
CA LEU A 565 -0.11 12.11 -0.10
C LEU A 565 -1.48 11.60 0.34
N HIS A 566 -2.00 10.51 -0.24
CA HIS A 566 -3.24 9.87 0.23
C HIS A 566 -3.07 9.31 1.65
N ARG A 567 -1.94 8.64 1.93
CA ARG A 567 -1.62 8.14 3.27
C ARG A 567 -1.47 9.28 4.29
N LEU A 568 -0.78 10.37 3.92
CA LEU A 568 -0.70 11.58 4.74
C LEU A 568 -2.09 12.16 5.02
N ARG A 569 -2.98 12.22 4.01
CA ARG A 569 -4.36 12.68 4.16
C ARG A 569 -5.14 11.83 5.16
N LEU A 570 -5.09 10.50 5.05
CA LEU A 570 -5.78 9.61 6.00
C LEU A 570 -5.27 9.83 7.43
N GLN A 571 -3.95 9.82 7.62
CA GLN A 571 -3.34 10.09 8.93
C GLN A 571 -3.80 11.44 9.52
N ARG A 572 -3.80 12.51 8.72
CA ARG A 572 -4.25 13.85 9.14
C ARG A 572 -5.74 13.92 9.50
N LEU A 573 -6.58 13.06 8.92
CA LEU A 573 -8.00 12.97 9.25
C LEU A 573 -8.24 12.15 10.52
N GLU A 574 -7.43 11.13 10.78
CA GLU A 574 -7.45 10.30 12.01
C GLU A 574 -6.86 10.99 13.24
N ASP A 575 -5.75 11.74 13.08
CA ASP A 575 -5.04 12.48 14.15
C ASP A 575 -5.91 13.57 14.84
N HIS A 576 -7.10 13.84 14.31
CA HIS A 576 -8.04 14.86 14.79
C HIS A 576 -8.61 14.51 16.17
N ARG A 577 -7.97 15.06 17.21
CA ARG A 577 -8.44 14.94 18.60
C ARG A 577 -9.75 15.69 18.81
N ARG A 578 -10.68 15.04 19.50
CA ARG A 578 -11.99 15.57 19.95
C ARG A 578 -11.83 16.69 20.99
N GLY A 579 -11.39 17.87 20.57
CA GLY A 579 -11.47 19.11 21.35
C GLY A 579 -12.70 19.92 20.99
N VAL A 580 -13.19 20.76 21.90
CA VAL A 580 -14.28 21.70 21.58
C VAL A 580 -13.74 22.80 20.65
N TYR A 581 -14.27 22.86 19.43
CA TYR A 581 -13.95 23.89 18.45
C TYR A 581 -15.20 24.73 18.13
N ILE A 582 -15.06 26.05 18.29
CA ILE A 582 -16.06 27.04 17.90
C ILE A 582 -15.43 27.94 16.85
N HIS A 583 -16.14 28.19 15.74
CA HIS A 583 -15.63 29.00 14.63
C HIS A 583 -15.25 30.41 15.11
N PRO A 584 -13.96 30.82 14.98
CA PRO A 584 -13.52 32.12 15.44
C PRO A 584 -14.01 33.25 14.53
N GLN A 585 -14.41 34.35 15.16
CA GLN A 585 -14.64 35.63 14.49
C GLN A 585 -13.32 36.41 14.44
N ALA A 586 -13.15 37.25 13.43
CA ALA A 586 -11.98 38.10 13.29
C ALA A 586 -12.34 39.48 12.74
N ARG A 587 -11.47 40.47 13.03
CA ARG A 587 -11.52 41.83 12.49
C ARG A 587 -10.37 42.05 11.48
N PRO A 588 -10.47 42.97 10.51
CA PRO A 588 -9.55 43.01 9.36
C PRO A 588 -8.14 43.55 9.65
N SER A 589 -7.90 44.21 10.79
CA SER A 589 -6.57 44.65 11.21
C SER A 589 -6.55 45.03 12.70
N LEU A 590 -5.36 45.25 13.25
CA LEU A 590 -5.18 45.74 14.63
C LEU A 590 -5.84 47.11 14.91
N GLN A 591 -6.03 47.92 13.87
CA GLN A 591 -6.59 49.27 13.94
C GLN A 591 -8.09 49.33 13.61
N ALA A 592 -8.70 48.23 13.17
CA ALA A 592 -10.11 48.19 12.82
C ALA A 592 -11.03 48.16 14.06
N SER A 593 -12.17 48.88 13.99
CA SER A 593 -13.19 48.83 15.05
C SER A 593 -13.72 47.41 15.29
N GLY A 594 -14.12 47.14 16.53
CA GLY A 594 -14.72 45.87 16.95
C GLY A 594 -16.02 45.52 16.21
N ASP A 595 -16.70 46.49 15.61
CA ASP A 595 -17.98 46.28 14.90
C ASP A 595 -17.82 45.57 13.53
N LYS A 596 -16.59 45.43 13.03
CA LYS A 596 -16.29 44.83 11.72
C LYS A 596 -15.78 43.39 11.86
N LEU A 597 -16.60 42.54 12.46
CA LEU A 597 -16.33 41.10 12.59
C LEU A 597 -16.75 40.33 11.34
N PHE A 598 -16.02 39.25 11.04
CA PHE A 598 -16.36 38.25 10.04
C PHE A 598 -15.86 36.85 10.46
N PRO A 599 -16.47 35.75 9.94
CA PRO A 599 -15.98 34.40 10.17
C PRO A 599 -14.56 34.23 9.57
N LEU A 600 -13.58 33.84 10.39
CA LEU A 600 -12.19 33.75 9.95
C LEU A 600 -11.99 32.69 8.85
N MET A 601 -12.67 31.54 8.97
CA MET A 601 -12.56 30.43 8.02
C MET A 601 -12.96 30.85 6.60
N GLU A 602 -14.12 31.51 6.46
CA GLU A 602 -14.60 32.02 5.18
C GLU A 602 -13.61 33.03 4.57
N LYS A 603 -13.06 33.93 5.39
CA LYS A 603 -12.09 34.94 4.93
C LYS A 603 -10.76 34.33 4.47
N VAL A 604 -10.31 33.24 5.10
CA VAL A 604 -9.12 32.50 4.67
C VAL A 604 -9.40 31.71 3.38
N LEU A 605 -10.58 31.11 3.22
CA LEU A 605 -10.96 30.44 1.96
C LEU A 605 -11.07 31.43 0.79
N GLU A 606 -11.63 32.62 1.01
CA GLU A 606 -11.63 33.74 0.04
C GLU A 606 -10.19 34.13 -0.35
N PHE A 607 -9.29 34.23 0.62
CA PHE A 607 -7.86 34.49 0.37
C PHE A 607 -7.21 33.40 -0.48
N LEU A 608 -7.46 32.12 -0.18
CA LEU A 608 -6.88 31.01 -0.93
C LEU A 608 -7.34 31.01 -2.41
N ALA A 609 -8.58 31.42 -2.67
CA ALA A 609 -9.15 31.57 -4.02
C ALA A 609 -8.73 32.86 -4.77
N SER A 610 -8.11 33.82 -4.09
CA SER A 610 -7.66 35.09 -4.68
C SER A 610 -6.27 35.00 -5.33
N GLU A 611 -5.70 36.12 -5.80
CA GLU A 611 -4.28 36.20 -6.23
C GLU A 611 -3.30 36.50 -5.07
N ARG A 612 -3.79 36.68 -3.83
CA ARG A 612 -2.94 36.97 -2.66
C ARG A 612 -2.04 35.78 -2.30
N GLN A 613 -0.89 36.03 -1.67
CA GLN A 613 0.11 34.99 -1.37
C GLN A 613 0.30 34.72 0.13
N VAL A 614 0.14 35.72 1.00
CA VAL A 614 0.31 35.57 2.46
C VAL A 614 -0.91 36.09 3.22
N PHE A 615 -1.42 35.29 4.15
CA PHE A 615 -2.45 35.67 5.12
C PHE A 615 -1.91 35.55 6.55
N LEU A 616 -1.89 36.66 7.28
CA LEU A 616 -1.43 36.73 8.67
C LEU A 616 -2.61 36.62 9.64
N VAL A 617 -2.64 35.55 10.44
CA VAL A 617 -3.61 35.32 11.52
C VAL A 617 -3.03 35.82 12.84
N LEU A 618 -3.56 36.93 13.33
CA LEU A 618 -3.18 37.55 14.60
C LEU A 618 -4.17 37.22 15.71
N GLY A 619 -3.73 37.27 16.96
CA GLY A 619 -4.59 37.12 18.14
C GLY A 619 -3.76 36.91 19.40
N ASP A 620 -4.37 37.03 20.57
CA ASP A 620 -3.67 36.94 21.85
C ASP A 620 -3.26 35.49 22.21
N SER A 621 -2.44 35.31 23.25
CA SER A 621 -2.15 33.99 23.81
C SER A 621 -3.46 33.29 24.21
N GLY A 622 -3.67 32.03 23.83
CA GLY A 622 -4.90 31.28 24.12
C GLY A 622 -6.09 31.56 23.17
N SER A 623 -5.98 32.49 22.22
CA SER A 623 -7.09 32.89 21.33
C SER A 623 -7.55 31.84 20.29
N GLY A 624 -7.08 30.59 20.35
CA GLY A 624 -7.48 29.52 19.43
C GLY A 624 -6.82 29.51 18.03
N LYS A 625 -5.76 30.28 17.78
CA LYS A 625 -5.05 30.32 16.47
C LYS A 625 -4.57 28.94 15.99
N SER A 626 -3.88 28.20 16.86
CA SER A 626 -3.37 26.87 16.54
C SER A 626 -4.49 25.87 16.26
N THR A 627 -5.58 25.94 17.03
CA THR A 627 -6.79 25.13 16.78
C THR A 627 -7.38 25.45 15.42
N PHE A 628 -7.56 26.73 15.09
CA PHE A 628 -8.02 27.17 13.77
C PHE A 628 -7.13 26.68 12.63
N ASN A 629 -5.80 26.69 12.80
CA ASN A 629 -4.84 26.21 11.81
C ASN A 629 -4.97 24.70 11.54
N LEU A 630 -5.22 23.90 12.57
CA LEU A 630 -5.46 22.45 12.44
C LEU A 630 -6.82 22.17 11.76
N GLU A 631 -7.86 22.90 12.12
CA GLU A 631 -9.19 22.81 11.50
C GLU A 631 -9.16 23.23 10.02
N LEU A 632 -8.37 24.24 9.68
CA LEU A 632 -8.11 24.65 8.30
C LEU A 632 -7.40 23.55 7.50
N GLU A 633 -6.34 22.94 8.05
CA GLU A 633 -5.66 21.81 7.39
C GLU A 633 -6.66 20.66 7.15
N GLN A 634 -7.48 20.32 8.15
CA GLN A 634 -8.46 19.24 8.05
C GLN A 634 -9.57 19.54 7.02
N ALA A 635 -10.10 20.77 6.97
CA ALA A 635 -11.12 21.19 6.00
C ALA A 635 -10.58 21.14 4.55
N LEU A 636 -9.31 21.52 4.36
CA LEU A 636 -8.64 21.41 3.07
C LEU A 636 -8.38 19.94 2.69
N TRP A 637 -7.96 19.09 3.63
CA TRP A 637 -7.81 17.64 3.36
C TRP A 637 -9.16 16.94 3.07
N LYS A 638 -10.25 17.34 3.72
CA LYS A 638 -11.61 16.84 3.40
C LYS A 638 -12.00 17.14 1.95
N THR A 639 -11.65 18.33 1.45
CA THR A 639 -12.00 18.79 0.09
C THR A 639 -10.93 18.55 -0.99
N TYR A 640 -9.75 18.06 -0.60
CA TYR A 640 -8.62 17.77 -1.48
C TYR A 640 -8.96 16.82 -2.64
N LYS A 641 -8.42 17.12 -3.82
CA LYS A 641 -8.54 16.33 -5.06
C LYS A 641 -7.14 15.98 -5.57
N LYS A 642 -7.00 14.87 -6.30
CA LYS A 642 -5.73 14.46 -6.93
C LYS A 642 -5.16 15.61 -7.78
N HIS A 643 -3.85 15.83 -7.71
CA HIS A 643 -3.13 16.98 -8.29
C HIS A 643 -3.55 18.38 -7.79
N GLY A 644 -4.44 18.49 -6.80
CA GLY A 644 -4.81 19.76 -6.18
C GLY A 644 -3.71 20.33 -5.26
N PRO A 645 -3.91 21.55 -4.73
CA PRO A 645 -3.00 22.17 -3.78
C PRO A 645 -2.88 21.32 -2.50
N ILE A 646 -1.65 21.07 -2.06
CA ILE A 646 -1.34 20.20 -0.92
C ILE A 646 -1.39 21.02 0.38
N PRO A 647 -2.29 20.72 1.32
CA PRO A 647 -2.29 21.35 2.64
C PRO A 647 -1.10 20.84 3.46
N LEU A 648 -0.36 21.73 4.10
CA LEU A 648 0.79 21.36 4.93
C LEU A 648 0.87 22.24 6.17
N HIS A 649 0.40 21.71 7.30
CA HIS A 649 0.59 22.34 8.61
C HIS A 649 2.02 22.12 9.13
N ILE A 650 2.69 23.22 9.50
CA ILE A 650 4.02 23.25 10.09
C ILE A 650 3.99 24.06 11.40
N SER A 651 4.31 23.40 12.50
CA SER A 651 4.61 24.08 13.76
C SER A 651 6.02 24.67 13.66
N LEU A 652 6.14 25.99 13.45
CA LEU A 652 7.44 26.65 13.34
C LEU A 652 8.41 26.33 14.49
N PRO A 653 8.01 26.24 15.79
CA PRO A 653 8.96 25.92 16.86
C PRO A 653 9.51 24.49 16.83
N THR A 654 9.01 23.57 15.99
CA THR A 654 9.60 22.23 15.80
C THR A 654 10.72 22.21 14.75
N ILE A 655 10.94 23.31 14.02
CA ILE A 655 11.90 23.41 12.91
C ILE A 655 13.13 24.19 13.36
N ASP A 656 14.32 23.58 13.23
CA ASP A 656 15.58 24.13 13.73
C ASP A 656 16.02 25.42 12.99
N ASN A 657 15.71 25.55 11.68
CA ASN A 657 15.95 26.77 10.90
C ASN A 657 14.79 27.08 9.92
N PRO A 658 13.73 27.79 10.33
CA PRO A 658 12.59 28.11 9.46
C PRO A 658 12.91 29.07 8.30
N ALA A 659 14.11 29.64 8.26
CA ALA A 659 14.50 30.63 7.24
C ALA A 659 14.76 30.00 5.86
N GLN A 660 15.09 28.71 5.81
CA GLN A 660 15.52 27.97 4.63
C GLN A 660 14.89 26.58 4.60
N ASP A 661 14.62 26.09 3.39
CA ASP A 661 14.19 24.72 3.11
C ASP A 661 13.01 24.22 3.97
N LEU A 662 12.11 25.15 4.35
CA LEU A 662 11.04 24.90 5.33
C LEU A 662 10.09 23.77 4.92
N ILE A 663 9.70 23.71 3.64
CA ILE A 663 8.84 22.64 3.09
C ILE A 663 9.62 21.33 2.96
N GLU A 664 10.89 21.41 2.56
CA GLU A 664 11.77 20.28 2.30
C GLU A 664 12.07 19.50 3.59
N ASN A 665 12.50 20.21 4.65
CA ASN A 665 12.70 19.68 5.99
C ASN A 665 11.42 19.03 6.57
N GLN A 666 10.24 19.62 6.31
CA GLN A 666 8.97 19.06 6.76
C GLN A 666 8.57 17.79 5.99
N LEU A 667 8.77 17.76 4.67
CA LEU A 667 8.47 16.58 3.85
C LEU A 667 9.42 15.42 4.18
N GLN A 668 10.70 15.69 4.45
CA GLN A 668 11.65 14.71 4.98
C GLN A 668 11.20 14.17 6.34
N TYR A 669 10.71 15.02 7.26
CA TYR A 669 10.12 14.59 8.53
C TYR A 669 8.87 13.70 8.35
N LEU A 670 8.10 13.92 7.29
CA LEU A 670 6.96 13.09 6.88
C LEU A 670 7.37 11.85 6.05
N ASN A 671 8.67 11.58 5.90
CA ASN A 671 9.27 10.43 5.19
C ASN A 671 9.09 10.40 3.65
N PHE A 672 8.87 11.55 3.01
CA PHE A 672 8.95 11.66 1.54
C PHE A 672 10.42 11.58 1.07
N SER A 673 10.66 10.97 -0.08
CA SER A 673 12.00 10.87 -0.67
C SER A 673 12.42 12.13 -1.42
N GLU A 674 13.72 12.30 -1.62
CA GLU A 674 14.30 13.42 -2.38
C GLU A 674 13.72 13.58 -3.80
N ASP A 675 13.41 12.48 -4.48
CA ASP A 675 12.82 12.53 -5.82
C ASP A 675 11.32 12.90 -5.78
N GLN A 676 10.58 12.49 -4.73
CA GLN A 676 9.20 12.95 -4.48
C GLN A 676 9.17 14.44 -4.14
N ILE A 677 10.11 14.90 -3.30
CA ILE A 677 10.28 16.31 -2.94
C ILE A 677 10.59 17.13 -4.20
N ARG A 678 11.48 16.65 -5.08
CA ARG A 678 11.81 17.31 -6.35
C ARG A 678 10.62 17.38 -7.31
N GLU A 679 9.83 16.31 -7.45
CA GLU A 679 8.58 16.31 -8.22
C GLU A 679 7.63 17.38 -7.68
N MET A 680 7.37 17.35 -6.37
CA MET A 680 6.44 18.26 -5.71
C MET A 680 6.88 19.72 -5.86
N LYS A 681 8.18 20.00 -5.79
CA LYS A 681 8.78 21.34 -5.96
C LYS A 681 8.59 21.90 -7.37
N LEU A 682 8.53 21.03 -8.39
CA LEU A 682 8.40 21.42 -9.80
C LEU A 682 6.95 21.50 -10.29
N HIS A 683 6.07 20.64 -9.76
CA HIS A 683 4.74 20.41 -10.36
C HIS A 683 3.55 20.66 -9.42
N ARG A 684 3.77 20.84 -8.11
CA ARG A 684 2.69 20.93 -7.12
C ARG A 684 2.64 22.31 -6.45
N GLN A 685 1.43 22.72 -6.08
CA GLN A 685 1.19 23.89 -5.25
C GLN A 685 0.94 23.46 -3.80
N PHE A 686 1.41 24.25 -2.84
CA PHE A 686 1.19 24.03 -1.41
C PHE A 686 0.31 25.12 -0.79
N ILE A 687 -0.55 24.73 0.14
CA ILE A 687 -1.18 25.62 1.12
C ILE A 687 -0.46 25.41 2.43
N LEU A 688 0.52 26.28 2.69
CA LEU A 688 1.42 26.20 3.83
C LEU A 688 0.80 26.90 5.04
N ILE A 689 0.54 26.16 6.11
CA ILE A 689 -0.07 26.68 7.34
C ILE A 689 1.02 26.69 8.42
N CYS A 690 1.66 27.84 8.60
CA CYS A 690 2.75 28.04 9.56
C CYS A 690 2.21 28.51 10.92
N ASP A 691 2.35 27.69 11.96
CA ASP A 691 1.88 28.00 13.30
C ASP A 691 3.01 28.40 14.25
N GLY A 692 2.83 29.48 15.02
CA GLY A 692 3.74 29.86 16.11
C GLY A 692 4.96 30.71 15.70
N TYR A 693 4.80 31.74 14.86
CA TYR A 693 5.92 32.61 14.45
C TYR A 693 6.64 33.28 15.63
N ASP A 694 5.89 33.69 16.65
CA ASP A 694 6.40 34.26 17.91
C ASP A 694 7.03 33.20 18.85
N GLU A 695 6.73 31.91 18.64
CA GLU A 695 7.28 30.80 19.44
C GLU A 695 8.67 30.39 18.95
N SER A 696 8.95 30.59 17.65
CA SER A 696 10.29 30.49 17.05
C SER A 696 11.14 31.76 17.16
N GLN A 697 10.65 32.80 17.87
CA GLN A 697 11.35 34.08 18.06
C GLN A 697 11.79 34.79 16.75
N LEU A 698 11.04 34.59 15.66
CA LEU A 698 11.46 35.01 14.32
C LEU A 698 11.27 36.52 14.10
N LYS A 699 12.21 37.12 13.36
CA LYS A 699 12.15 38.53 12.93
C LYS A 699 12.30 38.70 11.42
N ILE A 700 12.33 37.58 10.70
CA ILE A 700 12.56 37.47 9.25
C ILE A 700 11.26 37.24 8.49
N ASN A 701 11.30 37.49 7.18
CA ASN A 701 10.19 37.22 6.26
C ASN A 701 10.35 35.83 5.64
N ILE A 702 9.70 34.82 6.24
CA ILE A 702 9.81 33.40 5.87
C ILE A 702 9.52 33.19 4.37
N HIS A 703 8.51 33.86 3.83
CA HIS A 703 8.14 33.79 2.42
C HIS A 703 9.29 34.24 1.51
N THR A 704 9.92 35.36 1.85
CA THR A 704 11.03 35.92 1.09
C THR A 704 12.34 35.13 1.26
N THR A 705 12.65 34.64 2.47
CA THR A 705 13.90 33.89 2.73
C THR A 705 13.90 32.51 2.12
N ASN A 706 12.75 31.80 2.15
CA ASN A 706 12.56 30.52 1.47
C ASN A 706 12.30 30.66 -0.04
N GLN A 707 12.31 31.89 -0.58
CA GLN A 707 12.19 32.19 -2.01
C GLN A 707 10.90 31.65 -2.67
N PHE A 708 9.80 31.58 -1.91
CA PHE A 708 8.53 31.05 -2.41
C PHE A 708 8.00 31.87 -3.59
N ASN A 709 7.31 31.20 -4.52
CA ASN A 709 6.75 31.76 -5.75
C ASN A 709 7.80 32.38 -6.72
N ARG A 710 9.08 32.03 -6.58
CA ARG A 710 10.11 32.33 -7.59
C ARG A 710 10.26 31.20 -8.61
N SER A 711 10.80 31.52 -9.79
CA SER A 711 11.06 30.53 -10.84
C SER A 711 11.93 29.38 -10.34
N GLY A 712 11.46 28.14 -10.49
CA GLY A 712 12.14 26.93 -10.02
C GLY A 712 12.10 26.69 -8.50
N GLN A 713 11.26 27.44 -7.76
CA GLN A 713 11.03 27.26 -6.33
C GLN A 713 9.56 26.92 -6.03
N TRP A 714 9.29 26.54 -4.79
CA TRP A 714 7.95 26.12 -4.33
C TRP A 714 6.85 27.14 -4.66
N ASN A 715 5.76 26.66 -5.26
CA ASN A 715 4.51 27.41 -5.45
C ASN A 715 3.65 27.31 -4.18
N VAL A 716 3.42 28.44 -3.49
CA VAL A 716 2.89 28.47 -2.12
C VAL A 716 1.84 29.58 -1.94
N LYS A 717 0.70 29.19 -1.37
CA LYS A 717 -0.17 30.06 -0.56
C LYS A 717 0.21 29.88 0.90
N MET A 718 0.53 30.95 1.63
CA MET A 718 0.92 30.87 3.03
C MET A 718 -0.16 31.46 3.94
N VAL A 719 -0.57 30.70 4.95
CA VAL A 719 -1.26 31.19 6.15
C VAL A 719 -0.26 31.12 7.30
N ILE A 720 -0.10 32.20 8.06
CA ILE A 720 0.89 32.26 9.15
C ILE A 720 0.28 32.86 10.41
N SER A 721 0.46 32.20 11.57
CA SER A 721 -0.04 32.67 12.84
C SER A 721 1.04 33.39 13.67
N CYS A 722 0.65 34.45 14.37
CA CYS A 722 1.51 35.19 15.29
C CYS A 722 0.71 35.81 16.43
N ARG A 723 1.30 35.94 17.61
CA ARG A 723 0.76 36.75 18.70
C ARG A 723 0.80 38.24 18.37
N THR A 724 -0.26 38.96 18.72
CA THR A 724 -0.35 40.43 18.64
C THR A 724 0.74 41.12 19.46
N GLN A 725 1.03 40.60 20.65
CA GLN A 725 2.02 41.14 21.60
C GLN A 725 3.46 41.09 21.08
N TYR A 726 3.75 40.20 20.11
CA TYR A 726 5.10 40.00 19.57
C TYR A 726 5.47 41.02 18.47
N LEU A 727 4.51 41.81 18.02
CA LEU A 727 4.64 42.73 16.91
C LEU A 727 5.18 44.09 17.38
N GLY A 728 6.19 44.60 16.68
CA GLY A 728 6.57 46.02 16.77
C GLY A 728 5.68 46.89 15.88
N GLN A 729 5.81 48.21 15.96
CA GLN A 729 5.00 49.16 15.18
C GLN A 729 5.07 48.88 13.65
N ASP A 730 6.27 48.63 13.11
CA ASP A 730 6.49 48.26 11.70
C ASP A 730 6.66 46.73 11.51
N TYR A 731 5.66 45.94 11.87
CA TYR A 731 5.74 44.48 11.72
C TYR A 731 5.48 43.97 10.29
N ARG A 732 4.70 44.68 9.47
CA ARG A 732 4.24 44.20 8.14
C ARG A 732 5.36 43.75 7.18
N PRO A 733 6.55 44.39 7.11
CA PRO A 733 7.67 43.91 6.28
C PRO A 733 8.15 42.49 6.62
N ARG A 734 7.85 41.97 7.83
CA ARG A 734 8.16 40.59 8.23
C ARG A 734 7.24 39.54 7.58
N PHE A 735 6.15 39.94 6.94
CA PHE A 735 5.16 39.01 6.37
C PHE A 735 4.77 39.33 4.93
N GLN A 736 4.83 40.61 4.52
CA GLN A 736 4.46 41.02 3.16
C GLN A 736 5.45 40.46 2.12
N PRO A 737 4.98 39.75 1.07
CA PRO A 737 5.83 39.33 -0.05
C PRO A 737 6.52 40.51 -0.73
N GLN A 738 7.80 40.37 -1.06
CA GLN A 738 8.49 41.38 -1.88
C GLN A 738 8.22 41.14 -3.38
N PRO A 739 7.93 42.19 -4.18
CA PRO A 739 7.69 42.05 -5.60
C PRO A 739 8.94 41.57 -6.34
N ILE A 740 8.74 40.72 -7.34
CA ILE A 740 9.81 40.08 -8.14
C ILE A 740 10.52 41.10 -9.03
N ASP A 741 9.80 42.09 -9.57
CA ASP A 741 10.34 43.18 -10.37
C ASP A 741 10.07 44.53 -9.69
N ARG A 742 11.12 45.34 -9.50
CA ARG A 742 11.04 46.67 -8.89
C ARG A 742 10.42 47.72 -9.83
N TYR A 743 10.30 47.42 -11.12
CA TYR A 743 9.75 48.34 -12.12
C TYR A 743 8.28 48.05 -12.49
N GLN A 744 7.70 46.93 -12.07
CA GLN A 744 6.26 46.68 -12.20
C GLN A 744 5.51 47.34 -11.03
N SER A 745 5.21 48.63 -11.18
CA SER A 745 4.66 49.52 -10.15
C SER A 745 3.16 49.34 -9.84
N VAL A 746 2.57 48.19 -10.17
CA VAL A 746 1.27 47.80 -9.61
C VAL A 746 1.54 46.96 -8.38
N SER A 747 1.41 47.57 -7.20
CA SER A 747 1.44 46.82 -5.94
C SER A 747 0.18 45.94 -5.86
N ALA A 748 0.27 44.74 -6.43
CA ALA A 748 -0.70 43.69 -6.17
C ALA A 748 -0.77 43.51 -4.65
N ASP A 749 -1.99 43.49 -4.11
CA ASP A 749 -2.27 43.41 -2.68
C ASP A 749 -2.03 41.98 -2.17
N LEU A 750 -0.79 41.49 -2.28
CA LEU A 750 -0.41 40.08 -2.07
C LEU A 750 -0.46 39.65 -0.60
N PHE A 751 -0.73 40.58 0.32
CA PHE A 751 -0.71 40.39 1.76
C PHE A 751 -2.07 40.75 2.36
N GLN A 752 -2.59 39.87 3.22
CA GLN A 752 -3.80 40.11 3.98
C GLN A 752 -3.55 39.75 5.45
N GLU A 753 -4.27 40.39 6.37
CA GLU A 753 -4.24 40.05 7.79
C GLU A 753 -5.66 39.96 8.34
N ALA A 754 -5.80 39.25 9.46
CA ALA A 754 -7.00 39.26 10.28
C ALA A 754 -6.60 39.05 11.75
N VAL A 755 -7.30 39.71 12.66
CA VAL A 755 -7.08 39.58 14.11
C VAL A 755 -8.27 38.84 14.70
N VAL A 756 -8.02 37.66 15.26
CA VAL A 756 -9.01 36.87 16.01
C VAL A 756 -9.59 37.74 17.12
N ALA A 757 -10.92 37.81 17.17
CA ALA A 757 -11.66 38.50 18.22
C ALA A 757 -11.84 37.60 19.44
N ALA A 758 -12.03 38.21 20.61
CA ALA A 758 -12.46 37.51 21.81
C ALA A 758 -13.86 36.88 21.58
N PHE A 759 -14.15 35.79 22.28
CA PHE A 759 -15.44 35.11 22.15
C PHE A 759 -16.60 35.99 22.61
N SER A 760 -17.62 36.09 21.76
CA SER A 760 -18.93 36.64 22.14
C SER A 760 -19.62 35.75 23.18
N LYS A 761 -20.56 36.31 23.95
CA LYS A 761 -21.37 35.53 24.92
C LYS A 761 -22.05 34.31 24.27
N THR A 762 -22.46 34.43 23.00
CA THR A 762 -23.02 33.32 22.21
C THR A 762 -22.00 32.23 21.87
N GLN A 763 -20.74 32.59 21.57
CA GLN A 763 -19.67 31.60 21.35
C GLN A 763 -19.24 30.93 22.65
N ILE A 764 -19.22 31.66 23.77
CA ILE A 764 -19.00 31.08 25.11
C ILE A 764 -20.08 30.04 25.41
N GLN A 765 -21.36 30.39 25.23
CA GLN A 765 -22.47 29.45 25.45
C GLN A 765 -22.34 28.19 24.57
N GLN A 766 -22.09 28.34 23.26
CA GLN A 766 -21.88 27.20 22.36
C GLN A 766 -20.69 26.32 22.80
N TYR A 767 -19.60 26.94 23.27
CA TYR A 767 -18.44 26.21 23.80
C TYR A 767 -18.83 25.40 25.04
N VAL A 768 -19.61 25.97 25.97
CA VAL A 768 -20.10 25.28 27.18
C VAL A 768 -21.03 24.12 26.80
N GLU A 769 -21.94 24.31 25.85
CA GLU A 769 -22.83 23.26 25.35
C GLU A 769 -22.06 22.07 24.76
N GLU A 770 -21.04 22.31 23.94
CA GLU A 770 -20.16 21.26 23.40
C GLU A 770 -19.24 20.63 24.46
N TYR A 771 -18.74 21.42 25.42
CA TYR A 771 -17.96 20.91 26.55
C TYR A 771 -18.76 19.91 27.39
N VAL A 772 -20.01 20.25 27.75
CA VAL A 772 -20.89 19.37 28.52
C VAL A 772 -21.25 18.10 27.75
N LYS A 773 -21.46 18.16 26.42
CA LYS A 773 -21.62 16.96 25.57
C LYS A 773 -20.38 16.07 25.53
N GLY A 774 -19.19 16.67 25.66
CA GLY A 774 -17.90 15.98 25.64
C GLY A 774 -17.52 15.30 26.95
N LEU A 775 -18.20 15.61 28.06
CA LEU A 775 -17.97 14.94 29.34
C LEU A 775 -18.38 13.46 29.24
N PRO A 776 -17.51 12.50 29.61
CA PRO A 776 -17.86 11.10 29.58
C PRO A 776 -18.98 10.80 30.58
N THR A 777 -19.98 10.02 30.17
CA THR A 777 -21.11 9.56 31.00
C THR A 777 -20.69 8.62 32.16
N VAL A 778 -19.39 8.50 32.42
CA VAL A 778 -18.74 7.46 33.23
C VAL A 778 -17.56 8.05 34.03
N ASN A 779 -17.70 9.24 34.60
CA ASN A 779 -16.79 9.72 35.65
C ASN A 779 -17.22 9.14 37.02
N HIS A 780 -16.99 7.84 37.25
CA HIS A 780 -17.30 7.13 38.50
C HIS A 780 -16.47 7.58 39.73
N LEU A 781 -15.69 8.66 39.62
CA LEU A 781 -14.77 9.15 40.67
C LEU A 781 -15.24 10.46 41.32
N GLN A 782 -16.44 10.95 41.01
CA GLN A 782 -17.07 12.05 41.74
C GLN A 782 -18.55 11.74 42.00
N ASP A 783 -18.93 11.66 43.28
CA ASP A 783 -20.32 11.47 43.75
C ASP A 783 -21.21 12.73 43.54
N GLN A 784 -20.91 13.54 42.52
CA GLN A 784 -21.63 14.77 42.21
C GLN A 784 -22.21 14.74 40.80
N PRO A 785 -23.46 15.20 40.60
CA PRO A 785 -24.02 15.36 39.28
C PRO A 785 -23.22 16.39 38.48
N SER A 786 -22.87 16.03 37.25
CA SER A 786 -22.25 16.96 36.29
C SER A 786 -23.17 18.14 36.03
N TRP A 787 -22.67 19.36 36.18
CA TRP A 787 -23.44 20.58 35.90
C TRP A 787 -23.91 20.64 34.44
N THR A 788 -25.13 21.13 34.26
CA THR A 788 -25.71 21.47 32.97
C THR A 788 -25.05 22.72 32.36
N ALA A 789 -25.23 22.92 31.05
CA ALA A 789 -24.72 24.11 30.36
C ALA A 789 -25.30 25.42 30.95
N ASP A 790 -26.57 25.41 31.35
CA ASP A 790 -27.23 26.55 31.98
C ASP A 790 -26.62 26.88 33.36
N GLU A 791 -26.33 25.86 34.18
CA GLU A 791 -25.67 26.05 35.49
C GLU A 791 -24.27 26.63 35.34
N TYR A 792 -23.46 26.13 34.38
CA TYR A 792 -22.16 26.72 34.07
C TYR A 792 -22.28 28.19 33.63
N MET A 793 -23.23 28.51 32.74
CA MET A 793 -23.45 29.88 32.27
C MET A 793 -23.96 30.81 33.38
N GLU A 794 -24.75 30.31 34.33
CA GLU A 794 -25.17 31.04 35.53
C GLU A 794 -23.95 31.40 36.38
N LYS A 795 -23.07 30.44 36.72
CA LYS A 795 -21.90 30.70 37.57
C LYS A 795 -20.88 31.60 36.88
N LEU A 796 -20.64 31.41 35.58
CA LEU A 796 -19.79 32.28 34.76
C LEU A 796 -20.27 33.74 34.77
N THR A 797 -21.59 33.95 34.70
CA THR A 797 -22.18 35.31 34.70
C THR A 797 -22.27 35.91 36.11
N GLY A 798 -22.40 35.08 37.15
CA GLY A 798 -22.55 35.51 38.55
C GLY A 798 -21.25 35.93 39.25
N ILE A 799 -20.08 35.51 38.75
CA ILE A 799 -18.77 35.85 39.32
C ILE A 799 -18.22 37.13 38.66
N PRO A 800 -17.88 38.18 39.44
CA PRO A 800 -17.35 39.44 38.90
C PRO A 800 -16.12 39.26 38.01
N ASN A 801 -16.08 39.98 36.89
CA ASN A 801 -15.01 40.02 35.88
C ASN A 801 -14.69 38.68 35.16
N LEU A 802 -15.31 37.55 35.56
CA LEU A 802 -15.00 36.24 34.97
C LEU A 802 -15.40 36.14 33.50
N MET A 803 -16.53 36.73 33.09
CA MET A 803 -16.97 36.74 31.68
C MET A 803 -15.96 37.40 30.73
N GLU A 804 -15.26 38.44 31.16
CA GLU A 804 -14.20 39.09 30.37
C GLU A 804 -13.01 38.13 30.20
N LEU A 805 -12.62 37.49 31.30
CA LEU A 805 -11.51 36.53 31.33
C LEU A 805 -11.77 35.29 30.45
N VAL A 806 -12.98 34.71 30.53
CA VAL A 806 -13.37 33.54 29.72
C VAL A 806 -13.78 33.88 28.29
N SER A 807 -13.72 35.16 27.90
CA SER A 807 -13.77 35.53 26.47
C SER A 807 -12.50 35.08 25.72
N ASN A 808 -11.46 34.64 26.45
CA ASN A 808 -10.34 33.87 25.92
C ASN A 808 -10.67 32.36 25.95
N PRO A 809 -10.64 31.64 24.80
CA PRO A 809 -11.05 30.23 24.72
C PRO A 809 -10.27 29.29 25.65
N PHE A 810 -8.95 29.49 25.82
CA PHE A 810 -8.15 28.66 26.72
C PHE A 810 -8.52 28.89 28.19
N LEU A 811 -8.77 30.15 28.57
CA LEU A 811 -9.21 30.48 29.94
C LEU A 811 -10.63 30.00 30.23
N LEU A 812 -11.51 29.93 29.22
CA LEU A 812 -12.80 29.26 29.34
C LEU A 812 -12.63 27.77 29.65
N THR A 813 -11.72 27.06 28.96
CA THR A 813 -11.42 25.66 29.30
C THR A 813 -10.97 25.50 30.76
N LEU A 814 -10.03 26.35 31.21
CA LEU A 814 -9.55 26.31 32.61
C LEU A 814 -10.66 26.63 33.62
N ALA A 815 -11.51 27.61 33.30
CA ALA A 815 -12.62 28.01 34.17
C ALA A 815 -13.66 26.90 34.29
N LEU A 816 -14.04 26.22 33.20
CA LEU A 816 -15.03 25.13 33.26
C LEU A 816 -14.54 23.94 34.09
N ASP A 817 -13.23 23.63 34.04
CA ASP A 817 -12.64 22.57 34.87
C ASP A 817 -12.50 22.97 36.36
N ALA A 818 -12.17 24.23 36.65
CA ALA A 818 -11.97 24.72 38.01
C ALA A 818 -13.25 25.18 38.73
N LEU A 819 -14.29 25.60 38.01
CA LEU A 819 -15.49 26.22 38.59
C LEU A 819 -16.22 25.35 39.63
N PRO A 820 -16.41 24.03 39.43
CA PRO A 820 -17.14 23.20 40.38
C PRO A 820 -16.56 23.25 41.80
N SER A 821 -15.23 23.07 41.94
CA SER A 821 -14.56 23.08 43.25
C SER A 821 -14.44 24.47 43.87
N VAL A 822 -14.31 25.52 43.04
CA VAL A 822 -14.27 26.91 43.52
C VAL A 822 -15.61 27.35 44.11
N VAL A 823 -16.73 26.95 43.49
CA VAL A 823 -18.09 27.34 43.91
C VAL A 823 -18.61 26.49 45.06
N GLU A 824 -18.27 25.20 45.13
CA GLU A 824 -18.72 24.28 46.18
C GLU A 824 -18.47 24.80 47.61
N SER A 825 -17.37 25.55 47.79
CA SER A 825 -16.97 26.10 49.09
C SER A 825 -17.67 27.41 49.51
N LYS A 826 -18.43 28.09 48.63
CA LYS A 826 -18.91 29.47 48.87
C LYS A 826 -20.37 29.70 48.45
N LYS A 827 -21.20 30.15 49.40
CA LYS A 827 -22.63 30.45 49.17
C LYS A 827 -22.92 31.77 48.44
N ASP A 828 -21.96 32.69 48.37
CA ASP A 828 -22.09 33.97 47.68
C ASP A 828 -21.00 34.10 46.61
N LEU A 829 -21.44 34.16 45.35
CA LEU A 829 -20.56 34.25 44.18
C LEU A 829 -19.91 35.65 44.05
N SER A 830 -20.53 36.70 44.58
CA SER A 830 -20.04 38.08 44.47
C SER A 830 -18.79 38.34 45.32
N VAL A 831 -18.57 37.53 46.36
CA VAL A 831 -17.38 37.54 47.22
C VAL A 831 -16.20 36.84 46.53
N ILE A 832 -16.44 36.05 45.47
CA ILE A 832 -15.39 35.35 44.73
C ILE A 832 -14.73 36.32 43.75
N LYS A 833 -13.57 36.86 44.13
CA LYS A 833 -12.63 37.45 43.18
C LYS A 833 -11.81 36.33 42.56
N ILE A 834 -11.93 36.15 41.24
CA ILE A 834 -11.09 35.24 40.45
C ILE A 834 -10.25 36.09 39.51
N THR A 835 -8.93 36.05 39.67
CA THR A 835 -7.99 36.57 38.68
C THR A 835 -7.50 35.44 37.76
N ARG A 836 -6.77 35.78 36.71
CA ARG A 836 -6.19 34.79 35.78
C ARG A 836 -5.24 33.86 36.52
N VAL A 837 -4.30 34.37 37.32
CA VAL A 837 -3.32 33.51 38.02
C VAL A 837 -4.00 32.49 38.93
N GLN A 838 -5.11 32.85 39.58
CA GLN A 838 -5.89 31.94 40.43
C GLN A 838 -6.57 30.80 39.66
N LEU A 839 -7.02 31.03 38.40
CA LEU A 839 -7.49 29.94 37.54
C LEU A 839 -6.36 28.95 37.21
N TYR A 840 -5.14 29.43 36.94
CA TYR A 840 -3.99 28.56 36.68
C TYR A 840 -3.55 27.81 37.95
N ASP A 841 -3.54 28.47 39.12
CA ASP A 841 -3.24 27.83 40.41
C ASP A 841 -4.23 26.68 40.70
N SER A 842 -5.53 26.93 40.53
CA SER A 842 -6.59 25.94 40.75
C SER A 842 -6.53 24.78 39.75
N PHE A 843 -6.36 25.09 38.46
CA PHE A 843 -6.22 24.09 37.40
C PHE A 843 -4.98 23.21 37.61
N VAL A 844 -3.81 23.78 37.86
CA VAL A 844 -2.56 23.02 38.02
C VAL A 844 -2.62 22.13 39.26
N LYS A 845 -3.19 22.63 40.37
CA LYS A 845 -3.42 21.82 41.57
C LYS A 845 -4.30 20.61 41.25
N ARG A 846 -5.48 20.82 40.65
CA ARG A 846 -6.43 19.74 40.32
C ARG A 846 -5.87 18.76 39.29
N TRP A 847 -5.15 19.25 38.29
CA TRP A 847 -4.47 18.42 37.29
C TRP A 847 -3.46 17.46 37.95
N LEU A 848 -2.64 17.97 38.87
CA LEU A 848 -1.68 17.14 39.60
C LEU A 848 -2.39 16.14 40.53
N GLU A 849 -3.44 16.54 41.24
CA GLU A 849 -4.25 15.64 42.08
C GLU A 849 -4.85 14.47 41.28
N VAL A 850 -5.52 14.76 40.16
CA VAL A 850 -6.15 13.74 39.31
C VAL A 850 -5.11 12.79 38.70
N ASN A 851 -3.97 13.30 38.23
CA ASN A 851 -2.95 12.43 37.65
C ASN A 851 -2.10 11.70 38.70
N ARG A 852 -2.03 12.19 39.95
CA ARG A 852 -1.48 11.42 41.08
C ARG A 852 -2.32 10.18 41.35
N MET A 853 -3.65 10.32 41.47
CA MET A 853 -4.57 9.18 41.66
C MET A 853 -4.44 8.16 40.53
N ARG A 854 -4.36 8.63 39.27
CA ARG A 854 -4.13 7.74 38.10
C ARG A 854 -2.80 6.98 38.17
N LEU A 855 -1.74 7.59 38.69
CA LEU A 855 -0.45 6.90 38.89
C LEU A 855 -0.51 5.90 40.05
N GLU A 856 -1.23 6.21 41.13
CA GLU A 856 -1.50 5.28 42.25
C GLU A 856 -2.26 4.02 41.80
N GLU A 857 -3.17 4.16 40.82
CA GLU A 857 -3.94 3.06 40.21
C GLU A 857 -3.21 2.35 39.04
N SER A 858 -2.14 2.94 38.50
CA SER A 858 -1.46 2.43 37.30
C SER A 858 -0.57 1.19 37.58
N PRO A 859 -0.42 0.28 36.60
CA PRO A 859 0.52 -0.84 36.69
C PRO A 859 1.97 -0.37 36.52
N LEU A 860 2.56 0.10 37.63
CA LEU A 860 3.96 0.52 37.73
C LEU A 860 4.89 -0.67 38.07
N SER A 861 6.17 -0.55 37.73
CA SER A 861 7.20 -1.48 38.25
C SER A 861 7.50 -1.21 39.73
N ASN A 862 8.11 -2.18 40.43
CA ASN A 862 8.44 -2.04 41.86
C ASN A 862 9.31 -0.80 42.16
N ASP A 863 10.31 -0.54 41.31
CA ASP A 863 11.20 0.61 41.48
C ASP A 863 10.46 1.93 41.26
N GLU A 864 9.57 2.00 40.26
CA GLU A 864 8.71 3.16 40.02
C GLU A 864 7.66 3.35 41.12
N ARG A 865 7.21 2.27 41.76
CA ARG A 865 6.29 2.35 42.90
C ARG A 865 6.98 2.96 44.11
N ALA A 866 8.19 2.50 44.44
CA ALA A 866 8.98 3.08 45.52
C ALA A 866 9.30 4.57 45.30
N GLU A 867 9.61 4.97 44.05
CA GLU A 867 9.80 6.38 43.68
C GLU A 867 8.50 7.21 43.79
N LEU A 868 7.35 6.63 43.44
CA LEU A 868 6.05 7.27 43.63
C LEU A 868 5.71 7.44 45.12
N ASP A 869 5.92 6.40 45.92
CA ASP A 869 5.62 6.42 47.36
C ASP A 869 6.46 7.49 48.07
N MET A 870 7.77 7.61 47.77
CA MET A 870 8.62 8.70 48.28
C MET A 870 8.11 10.10 47.86
N LEU A 871 7.67 10.27 46.61
CA LEU A 871 7.08 11.54 46.15
C LEU A 871 5.75 11.85 46.84
N ILE A 872 4.96 10.84 47.24
CA ILE A 872 3.70 11.02 47.98
C ILE A 872 3.97 11.40 49.43
N GLU A 873 4.92 10.73 50.10
CA GLU A 873 5.36 11.04 51.47
C GLU A 873 5.89 12.48 51.58
N ASP A 874 6.71 12.93 50.62
CA ASP A 874 7.30 14.28 50.58
C ASP A 874 6.46 15.30 49.78
N ASN A 875 5.12 15.19 49.84
CA ASN A 875 4.15 16.07 49.18
C ASN A 875 4.25 16.15 47.63
N PHE A 876 3.62 15.19 46.96
CA PHE A 876 3.62 15.04 45.49
C PHE A 876 3.24 16.33 44.72
N LEU A 877 2.31 17.13 45.25
CA LEU A 877 1.87 18.36 44.59
C LEU A 877 2.99 19.40 44.53
N TYR A 878 3.79 19.51 45.60
CA TYR A 878 4.97 20.37 45.62
C TYR A 878 5.99 19.93 44.56
N HIS A 879 6.35 18.65 44.52
CA HIS A 879 7.26 18.11 43.50
C HIS A 879 6.74 18.28 42.08
N GLY A 880 5.44 18.08 41.85
CA GLY A 880 4.79 18.29 40.54
C GLY A 880 4.81 19.74 40.06
N VAL A 881 4.65 20.71 40.97
CA VAL A 881 4.81 22.15 40.65
C VAL A 881 6.29 22.50 40.44
N HIS A 882 7.17 22.04 41.33
CA HIS A 882 8.60 22.31 41.31
C HIS A 882 9.27 21.80 40.02
N TYR A 883 8.92 20.58 39.58
CA TYR A 883 9.36 20.02 38.29
C TYR A 883 8.97 20.93 37.11
N GLN A 884 7.72 21.38 37.05
CA GLN A 884 7.21 22.23 35.97
C GLN A 884 7.85 23.63 36.00
N ARG A 885 8.07 24.20 37.19
CA ARG A 885 8.81 25.45 37.43
C ARG A 885 10.25 25.37 36.92
N ASN A 886 10.96 24.31 37.25
CA ASN A 886 12.37 24.12 36.85
C ASN A 886 12.50 23.82 35.35
N LEU A 887 11.55 23.08 34.77
CA LEU A 887 11.47 22.88 33.33
C LEU A 887 11.23 24.19 32.59
N ALA A 888 10.25 25.00 33.04
CA ALA A 888 9.96 26.30 32.45
C ALA A 888 11.19 27.23 32.51
N THR A 889 11.85 27.27 33.68
CA THR A 889 13.11 28.01 33.89
C THR A 889 14.19 27.58 32.90
N SER A 890 14.37 26.26 32.72
CA SER A 890 15.37 25.71 31.80
C SER A 890 15.05 26.02 30.33
N ILE A 891 13.78 25.99 29.92
CA ILE A 891 13.36 26.36 28.56
C ILE A 891 13.69 27.83 28.26
N PHE A 892 13.35 28.76 29.15
CA PHE A 892 13.68 30.18 28.95
C PHE A 892 15.20 30.44 28.95
N LEU A 893 15.94 29.86 29.90
CA LEU A 893 17.38 30.11 30.04
C LEU A 893 18.30 29.31 29.10
N LYS A 894 17.84 28.18 28.53
CA LYS A 894 18.64 27.28 27.68
C LYS A 894 18.13 27.11 26.25
N GLN A 895 16.92 27.58 25.94
CA GLN A 895 16.31 27.55 24.59
C GLN A 895 15.64 28.87 24.20
N GLU A 896 15.99 29.99 24.85
CA GLU A 896 15.48 31.34 24.54
C GLU A 896 13.94 31.44 24.56
N GLY A 897 13.28 30.57 25.34
CA GLY A 897 11.83 30.52 25.45
C GLY A 897 11.09 29.75 24.35
N ASN A 898 11.78 29.04 23.44
CA ASN A 898 11.12 28.14 22.49
C ASN A 898 10.34 27.05 23.28
N PRO A 899 9.00 26.97 23.16
CA PRO A 899 8.17 26.09 23.99
C PRO A 899 8.28 24.60 23.66
N VAL A 900 9.04 24.23 22.61
CA VAL A 900 9.21 22.85 22.16
C VAL A 900 10.61 22.33 22.49
N VAL A 901 10.67 21.28 23.31
CA VAL A 901 11.91 20.56 23.64
C VAL A 901 11.98 19.26 22.83
N LYS A 902 12.96 19.16 21.92
CA LYS A 902 13.30 17.92 21.22
C LYS A 902 14.23 17.09 22.12
N TYR A 903 13.83 15.88 22.49
CA TYR A 903 14.61 14.97 23.34
C TYR A 903 14.57 13.53 22.82
N THR A 904 15.76 12.93 22.73
CA THR A 904 15.98 11.52 22.45
C THR A 904 17.00 10.97 23.46
N HIS A 905 16.61 9.96 24.24
CA HIS A 905 17.41 9.52 25.40
C HIS A 905 18.88 9.24 25.09
N ILE A 906 19.17 8.63 23.93
CA ILE A 906 20.54 8.29 23.52
C ILE A 906 21.38 9.54 23.20
N ARG A 907 20.82 10.55 22.52
CA ARG A 907 21.58 11.74 22.07
C ARG A 907 21.66 12.81 23.16
N ASP A 908 20.59 12.96 23.94
CA ASP A 908 20.42 14.06 24.88
C ASP A 908 20.78 13.69 26.34
N LYS A 909 21.27 12.46 26.60
CA LYS A 909 21.59 11.93 27.96
C LYS A 909 22.47 12.85 28.81
N ASN A 910 23.42 13.55 28.18
CA ASN A 910 24.39 14.41 28.86
C ASN A 910 24.01 15.90 28.79
N THR A 911 22.74 16.21 28.54
CA THR A 911 22.20 17.57 28.48
C THR A 911 21.24 17.83 29.63
N TRP A 912 20.96 19.11 29.93
CA TRP A 912 19.97 19.51 30.94
C TRP A 912 18.59 18.84 30.73
N LYS A 913 18.23 18.50 29.49
CA LYS A 913 16.97 17.84 29.15
C LYS A 913 16.82 16.46 29.82
N ALA A 914 17.92 15.78 30.13
CA ALA A 914 17.88 14.45 30.74
C ALA A 914 17.27 14.49 32.16
N GLU A 915 17.43 15.59 32.90
CA GLU A 915 16.79 15.83 34.21
C GLU A 915 15.26 15.75 34.12
N PHE A 916 14.67 16.24 33.04
CA PHE A 916 13.22 16.34 32.87
C PHE A 916 12.61 15.19 32.06
N PHE A 917 13.34 14.67 31.07
CA PHE A 917 12.79 13.77 30.05
C PHE A 917 13.33 12.33 30.11
N CYS A 918 14.07 11.97 31.17
CA CYS A 918 14.50 10.59 31.39
C CYS A 918 13.31 9.61 31.34
N PRO A 919 13.41 8.46 30.66
CA PRO A 919 12.32 7.48 30.60
C PRO A 919 12.10 6.68 31.89
N THR A 920 12.90 6.91 32.95
CA THR A 920 12.88 6.15 34.22
C THR A 920 12.98 7.07 35.44
N GLY A 921 12.59 6.55 36.62
CA GLY A 921 12.67 7.25 37.91
C GLY A 921 11.67 8.40 38.06
N GLN A 922 11.89 9.28 39.03
CA GLN A 922 10.99 10.42 39.35
C GLN A 922 10.70 11.31 38.14
N ALA A 923 11.68 11.55 37.27
CA ALA A 923 11.52 12.32 36.04
C ALA A 923 10.50 11.73 35.05
N LYS A 924 10.25 10.41 35.11
CA LYS A 924 9.14 9.76 34.39
C LYS A 924 7.80 10.11 35.03
N LEU A 925 7.66 9.86 36.33
CA LEU A 925 6.43 10.02 37.09
C LEU A 925 5.94 11.48 37.10
N LEU A 926 6.85 12.42 37.41
CA LEU A 926 6.55 13.86 37.44
C LEU A 926 6.21 14.41 36.06
N ARG A 927 6.84 13.90 35.00
CA ARG A 927 6.46 14.25 33.62
C ARG A 927 5.07 13.74 33.28
N GLU A 928 4.76 12.50 33.62
CA GLU A 928 3.49 11.84 33.29
C GLU A 928 2.30 12.40 34.10
N SER A 929 2.55 13.02 35.27
CA SER A 929 1.55 13.80 36.01
C SER A 929 1.48 15.29 35.65
N SER A 930 2.52 15.85 35.03
CA SER A 930 2.59 17.27 34.65
C SER A 930 1.63 17.67 33.51
N THR A 931 1.57 18.97 33.23
CA THR A 931 0.87 19.54 32.05
C THR A 931 1.70 19.47 30.75
N VAL A 932 2.78 18.66 30.72
CA VAL A 932 3.68 18.51 29.57
C VAL A 932 3.23 17.37 28.66
N MET A 933 2.90 17.71 27.41
CA MET A 933 2.49 16.78 26.37
C MET A 933 3.68 16.30 25.55
N ARG A 934 3.71 14.99 25.24
CA ARG A 934 4.67 14.37 24.33
C ARG A 934 4.06 14.12 22.94
N SER A 935 4.81 14.43 21.90
CA SER A 935 4.53 14.09 20.50
C SER A 935 5.80 13.52 19.87
N SER A 936 5.86 12.19 19.72
CA SER A 936 7.07 11.47 19.29
C SER A 936 8.31 11.77 20.17
N SER A 937 9.27 12.57 19.69
CA SER A 937 10.46 13.04 20.40
C SER A 937 10.39 14.51 20.84
N PHE A 938 9.26 15.17 20.61
CA PHE A 938 9.02 16.56 21.03
C PHE A 938 8.15 16.61 22.29
N PHE A 939 8.50 17.51 23.20
CA PHE A 939 7.80 17.77 24.46
C PHE A 939 7.46 19.25 24.54
N ARG A 940 6.24 19.58 25.00
CA ARG A 940 5.77 20.96 25.20
C ARG A 940 4.70 21.01 26.28
N PHE A 941 4.58 22.14 26.97
CA PHE A 941 3.40 22.39 27.82
C PHE A 941 2.11 22.35 26.98
N LEU A 942 0.99 21.96 27.60
CA LEU A 942 -0.34 21.89 26.99
C LEU A 942 -0.71 23.17 26.21
N HIS A 943 -0.27 24.33 26.71
CA HIS A 943 -0.32 25.62 26.02
C HIS A 943 0.84 26.50 26.50
N ARG A 944 1.43 27.36 25.64
CA ARG A 944 2.59 28.21 26.00
C ARG A 944 2.31 29.18 27.16
N SER A 945 1.05 29.52 27.46
CA SER A 945 0.75 30.28 28.69
C SER A 945 1.07 29.54 29.98
N LEU A 946 1.07 28.19 29.98
CA LEU A 946 1.49 27.41 31.16
C LEU A 946 2.99 27.51 31.37
N LEU A 947 3.79 27.46 30.29
CA LEU A 947 5.23 27.74 30.33
C LEU A 947 5.51 29.14 30.94
N GLU A 948 4.78 30.16 30.47
CA GLU A 948 4.86 31.53 30.97
C GLU A 948 4.43 31.65 32.45
N TYR A 949 3.34 30.99 32.83
CA TYR A 949 2.85 30.91 34.21
C TYR A 949 3.86 30.22 35.15
N PHE A 950 4.39 29.06 34.78
CA PHE A 950 5.39 28.35 35.61
C PHE A 950 6.70 29.12 35.72
N TYR A 951 7.11 29.86 34.69
CA TYR A 951 8.25 30.79 34.80
C TYR A 951 7.94 31.97 35.73
N SER A 952 6.71 32.51 35.72
CA SER A 952 6.32 33.55 36.70
C SER A 952 6.44 33.05 38.15
N ARG A 953 6.15 31.76 38.39
CA ARG A 953 6.34 31.10 39.70
C ARG A 953 7.82 30.85 40.07
N THR A 954 8.76 30.95 39.12
CA THR A 954 10.21 31.01 39.43
C THR A 954 10.62 32.36 40.02
N ILE A 955 9.90 33.42 39.68
CA ILE A 955 10.13 34.77 40.21
C ILE A 955 9.44 34.91 41.56
N TYR A 956 8.16 34.54 41.67
CA TYR A 956 7.42 34.59 42.93
C TYR A 956 6.36 33.48 43.03
N ASP A 957 6.48 32.66 44.07
CA ASP A 957 5.55 31.57 44.39
C ASP A 957 5.03 31.70 45.84
N PRO A 958 3.71 31.85 46.06
CA PRO A 958 3.12 31.83 47.40
C PRO A 958 3.50 30.59 48.22
N LEU A 959 3.65 29.43 47.57
CA LEU A 959 3.98 28.18 48.26
C LEU A 959 5.39 28.16 48.88
N ASP A 960 6.31 29.01 48.41
CA ASP A 960 7.66 29.13 49.00
C ASP A 960 7.64 29.90 50.35
N TYR A 961 6.49 30.47 50.76
CA TYR A 961 6.34 31.28 51.97
C TYR A 961 5.20 30.82 52.91
N ASP A 962 4.37 29.85 52.51
CA ASP A 962 3.23 29.32 53.29
C ASP A 962 3.60 28.14 54.23
N VAL A 963 4.88 27.76 54.33
CA VAL A 963 5.34 26.64 55.18
C VAL A 963 5.86 27.17 56.53
N ASP A 964 4.95 27.44 57.48
CA ASP A 964 5.21 27.53 58.94
C ASP A 964 3.88 27.81 59.72
N ASP A 965 3.07 26.79 60.02
CA ASP A 965 1.99 26.87 61.05
C ASP A 965 2.29 25.99 62.28
N ASP A 966 3.09 24.92 62.11
CA ASP A 966 3.71 24.22 63.24
C ASP A 966 4.97 24.99 63.69
N GLY A 967 4.77 25.95 64.62
CA GLY A 967 5.74 26.99 65.01
C GLY A 967 7.03 26.53 65.71
N LEU A 968 7.82 25.68 65.05
CA LEU A 968 9.17 25.21 65.44
C LEU A 968 10.13 25.17 64.23
N GLY A 969 10.06 26.19 63.38
CA GLY A 969 11.02 26.46 62.30
C GLY A 969 11.59 27.88 62.40
N GLU A 970 12.87 28.07 62.07
CA GLU A 970 13.34 29.40 61.67
C GLU A 970 12.72 29.70 60.30
N ARG A 971 12.10 30.89 60.12
CA ARG A 971 11.59 31.34 58.82
C ARG A 971 12.63 31.06 57.74
N GLY A 972 12.38 30.05 56.92
CA GLY A 972 13.22 29.74 55.77
C GLY A 972 13.35 31.01 54.94
N SER A 973 14.58 31.42 54.63
CA SER A 973 14.77 32.48 53.65
C SER A 973 14.26 31.95 52.31
N GLY A 974 13.05 32.34 51.93
CA GLY A 974 12.48 32.03 50.62
C GLY A 974 13.46 32.43 49.51
N PRO A 975 13.33 31.84 48.30
CA PRO A 975 14.32 31.99 47.25
C PRO A 975 14.64 33.46 47.00
N ASP A 976 15.93 33.78 46.85
CA ASP A 976 16.41 35.15 46.68
C ASP A 976 15.73 35.81 45.46
N LEU A 977 14.74 36.67 45.75
CA LEU A 977 13.96 37.37 44.73
C LEU A 977 14.86 38.24 43.86
N MET A 978 15.91 38.84 44.40
CA MET A 978 16.86 39.66 43.63
C MET A 978 17.62 38.79 42.64
N ALA A 979 18.08 37.61 43.05
CA ALA A 979 18.67 36.65 42.13
C ALA A 979 17.67 36.20 41.06
N SER A 980 16.42 35.89 41.41
CA SER A 980 15.37 35.45 40.46
C SER A 980 14.97 36.54 39.46
N LEU A 981 14.71 37.77 39.91
CA LEU A 981 14.41 38.92 39.06
C LEU A 981 15.58 39.32 38.16
N SER A 982 16.82 39.03 38.55
CA SER A 982 18.02 39.36 37.76
C SER A 982 18.34 38.33 36.66
N ARG A 983 17.73 37.14 36.65
CA ARG A 983 18.09 36.05 35.71
C ARG A 983 17.89 36.39 34.24
N MET A 984 16.86 37.18 33.92
CA MET A 984 16.47 37.51 32.56
C MET A 984 15.67 38.81 32.53
N ILE A 985 15.84 39.62 31.48
CA ILE A 985 14.97 40.77 31.23
C ILE A 985 13.61 40.30 30.67
N ILE A 986 12.54 40.44 31.46
CA ILE A 986 11.20 39.92 31.10
C ILE A 986 10.25 40.99 30.54
N VAL A 987 10.73 42.22 30.33
CA VAL A 987 9.94 43.37 29.81
C VAL A 987 9.16 43.05 28.51
N LYS A 988 9.62 42.07 27.71
CA LYS A 988 8.98 41.65 26.45
C LYS A 988 7.98 40.50 26.61
N GLU A 989 7.96 39.82 27.74
CA GLU A 989 7.10 38.65 28.00
C GLU A 989 5.85 39.07 28.78
N LEU A 990 4.93 39.78 28.10
CA LEU A 990 3.77 40.42 28.73
C LEU A 990 2.89 39.46 29.56
N SER A 991 2.75 38.20 29.14
CA SER A 991 2.01 37.19 29.92
C SER A 991 2.58 37.01 31.32
N ILE A 992 3.92 36.92 31.43
CA ILE A 992 4.66 36.72 32.69
C ILE A 992 4.50 37.94 33.58
N LEU A 993 4.68 39.13 33.02
CA LEU A 993 4.48 40.40 33.72
C LEU A 993 3.05 40.53 34.27
N GLN A 994 2.03 40.14 33.49
CA GLN A 994 0.64 40.14 33.95
C GLN A 994 0.39 39.15 35.10
N PHE A 995 0.98 37.95 35.09
CA PHE A 995 0.84 37.02 36.22
C PHE A 995 1.48 37.58 37.50
N LEU A 996 2.64 38.21 37.39
CA LEU A 996 3.32 38.86 38.52
C LEU A 996 2.54 40.10 39.00
N ALA A 997 1.99 40.91 38.10
CA ALA A 997 1.18 42.07 38.44
C ALA A 997 -0.13 41.71 39.16
N GLU A 998 -0.75 40.57 38.80
CA GLU A 998 -1.87 40.02 39.56
C GLU A 998 -1.45 39.55 40.96
N ARG A 999 -0.26 38.96 41.10
CA ARG A 999 0.30 38.56 42.41
C ARG A 999 0.66 39.75 43.30
N VAL A 1000 1.14 40.87 42.75
CA VAL A 1000 1.35 42.14 43.49
C VAL A 1000 0.04 42.62 44.13
N ASN A 1001 -1.08 42.48 43.43
CA ASN A 1001 -2.41 42.85 43.93
C ASN A 1001 -2.99 41.84 44.94
N GLN A 1002 -2.33 40.70 45.17
CA GLN A 1002 -2.73 39.65 46.11
C GLN A 1002 -1.85 39.64 47.37
N ASP A 1003 -0.55 39.90 47.26
CA ASP A 1003 0.40 39.96 48.38
C ASP A 1003 1.14 41.33 48.46
N PRO A 1004 0.85 42.15 49.48
CA PRO A 1004 1.60 43.38 49.77
C PRO A 1004 3.08 43.14 50.08
N SER A 1005 3.48 41.95 50.56
CA SER A 1005 4.88 41.63 50.85
C SER A 1005 5.71 41.58 49.56
N PHE A 1006 5.18 40.92 48.52
CA PHE A 1006 5.78 40.92 47.19
C PHE A 1006 5.88 42.34 46.60
N GLN A 1007 4.84 43.17 46.77
CA GLN A 1007 4.91 44.57 46.35
C GLN A 1007 6.09 45.32 47.00
N GLN A 1008 6.29 45.14 48.31
CA GLN A 1008 7.41 45.78 49.02
C GLN A 1008 8.77 45.28 48.50
N GLN A 1009 8.93 43.98 48.32
CA GLN A 1009 10.17 43.40 47.80
C GLN A 1009 10.53 43.94 46.39
N LEU A 1010 9.53 44.22 45.54
CA LEU A 1010 9.74 44.88 44.26
C LEU A 1010 10.16 46.36 44.40
N HIS A 1011 9.67 47.08 45.40
CA HIS A 1011 10.16 48.43 45.71
C HIS A 1011 11.61 48.40 46.22
N ASP A 1012 11.95 47.44 47.09
CA ASP A 1012 13.31 47.27 47.61
C ASP A 1012 14.31 46.98 46.47
N ALA A 1013 13.92 46.18 45.47
CA ALA A 1013 14.70 45.93 44.26
C ALA A 1013 15.02 47.20 43.46
N ILE A 1014 14.05 48.12 43.35
CA ILE A 1014 14.23 49.42 42.67
C ILE A 1014 15.18 50.31 43.47
N GLU A 1015 15.01 50.40 44.78
CA GLU A 1015 15.89 51.18 45.65
C GLU A 1015 17.34 50.67 45.62
N GLN A 1016 17.54 49.34 45.60
CA GLN A 1016 18.87 48.73 45.52
C GLN A 1016 19.64 49.12 44.25
N SER A 1017 18.95 49.40 43.13
CA SER A 1017 19.60 49.85 41.88
C SER A 1017 20.34 51.19 42.00
N LYS A 1018 19.97 52.02 42.99
CA LYS A 1018 20.64 53.31 43.25
C LYS A 1018 22.10 53.11 43.65
N THR A 1019 22.36 52.10 44.49
CA THR A 1019 23.69 51.81 45.06
C THR A 1019 24.41 50.67 44.35
N ASP A 1020 23.69 49.64 43.89
CA ASP A 1020 24.27 48.46 43.24
C ASP A 1020 23.87 48.38 41.75
N SER A 1021 24.88 48.33 40.86
CA SER A 1021 24.68 48.10 39.44
C SER A 1021 24.23 46.67 39.10
N SER A 1022 24.45 45.68 39.97
CA SER A 1022 24.00 44.30 39.71
C SER A 1022 22.47 44.18 39.75
N ALA A 1023 21.82 44.97 40.61
CA ALA A 1023 20.36 45.05 40.75
C ALA A 1023 19.62 45.68 39.56
N THR A 1024 20.33 46.23 38.55
CA THR A 1024 19.74 46.94 37.40
C THR A 1024 18.66 46.11 36.68
N THR A 1025 18.93 44.85 36.34
CA THR A 1025 17.94 43.98 35.67
C THR A 1025 16.72 43.72 36.54
N ALA A 1026 16.93 43.48 37.84
CA ALA A 1026 15.83 43.26 38.78
C ALA A 1026 14.96 44.51 38.94
N ALA A 1027 15.56 45.70 39.05
CA ALA A 1027 14.84 46.97 39.13
C ALA A 1027 14.05 47.27 37.84
N THR A 1028 14.64 47.04 36.66
CA THR A 1028 13.94 47.21 35.37
C THR A 1028 12.71 46.30 35.29
N ASN A 1029 12.84 45.04 35.70
CA ASN A 1029 11.72 44.09 35.77
C ASN A 1029 10.69 44.54 36.83
N ALA A 1030 11.14 44.90 38.04
CA ALA A 1030 10.29 45.26 39.16
C ALA A 1030 9.43 46.49 38.89
N ILE A 1031 10.01 47.58 38.36
CA ILE A 1031 9.22 48.79 38.03
C ILE A 1031 8.22 48.51 36.88
N THR A 1032 8.59 47.64 35.94
CA THR A 1032 7.67 47.20 34.87
C THR A 1032 6.51 46.38 35.43
N ILE A 1033 6.76 45.48 36.39
CA ILE A 1033 5.68 44.72 37.07
C ILE A 1033 4.77 45.64 37.87
N LEU A 1034 5.33 46.55 38.68
CA LEU A 1034 4.57 47.48 39.53
C LEU A 1034 3.71 48.44 38.70
N THR A 1035 4.22 48.98 37.60
CA THR A 1035 3.42 49.84 36.71
C THR A 1035 2.29 49.09 35.99
N ILE A 1036 2.51 47.83 35.58
CA ILE A 1036 1.44 46.98 35.03
C ILE A 1036 0.41 46.58 36.11
N ALA A 1037 0.84 46.45 37.37
CA ALA A 1037 -0.06 46.21 38.51
C ALA A 1037 -0.91 47.44 38.89
N GLY A 1038 -0.66 48.61 38.29
CA GLY A 1038 -1.36 49.87 38.59
C GLY A 1038 -0.80 50.62 39.81
N VAL A 1039 0.39 50.26 40.30
CA VAL A 1039 1.02 50.93 41.45
C VAL A 1039 1.48 52.34 41.04
N THR A 1040 1.03 53.34 41.80
CA THR A 1040 1.32 54.76 41.55
C THR A 1040 2.65 55.18 42.17
N PHE A 1041 3.47 55.89 41.42
CA PHE A 1041 4.74 56.48 41.87
C PHE A 1041 4.62 57.99 42.12
N HIS A 1042 3.42 58.48 42.47
CA HIS A 1042 3.16 59.90 42.70
C HIS A 1042 4.05 60.45 43.82
N GLY A 1043 4.85 61.48 43.52
CA GLY A 1043 5.78 62.08 44.49
C GLY A 1043 6.93 61.17 44.93
N ALA A 1044 7.14 60.01 44.29
CA ALA A 1044 8.17 59.05 44.69
C ALA A 1044 9.59 59.61 44.45
N ASN A 1045 10.51 59.34 45.38
CA ASN A 1045 11.92 59.67 45.20
C ASN A 1045 12.65 58.56 44.43
N LEU A 1046 12.70 58.70 43.11
CA LEU A 1046 13.37 57.79 42.19
C LEU A 1046 14.74 58.34 41.72
N CYS A 1047 15.36 59.23 42.50
CA CYS A 1047 16.67 59.78 42.14
C CYS A 1047 17.74 58.67 42.07
N GLY A 1048 18.51 58.65 40.98
CA GLY A 1048 19.63 57.72 40.81
C GLY A 1048 19.28 56.25 40.52
N ILE A 1049 18.00 55.88 40.31
CA ILE A 1049 17.64 54.49 39.96
C ILE A 1049 18.22 54.08 38.61
N LYS A 1050 18.45 52.78 38.41
CA LYS A 1050 18.95 52.25 37.13
C LYS A 1050 17.96 51.25 36.58
N ILE A 1051 17.18 51.66 35.57
CA ILE A 1051 16.08 50.87 34.99
C ILE A 1051 16.08 50.87 33.44
N PRO A 1052 17.25 50.74 32.77
CA PRO A 1052 17.35 50.84 31.31
C PRO A 1052 16.45 49.79 30.63
N GLY A 1053 15.66 50.24 29.66
CA GLY A 1053 14.73 49.42 28.90
C GLY A 1053 13.41 49.08 29.62
N ALA A 1054 13.08 49.72 30.75
CA ALA A 1054 11.81 49.53 31.42
C ALA A 1054 10.61 49.92 30.53
N ASN A 1055 9.45 49.31 30.78
CA ASN A 1055 8.20 49.74 30.16
C ASN A 1055 7.37 50.53 31.17
N LEU A 1056 7.48 51.85 31.11
CA LEU A 1056 6.79 52.78 32.01
C LEU A 1056 5.41 53.21 31.47
N SER A 1057 4.96 52.67 30.32
CA SER A 1057 3.75 53.11 29.61
C SER A 1057 2.44 52.98 30.40
N TYR A 1058 2.43 52.20 31.49
CA TYR A 1058 1.27 51.96 32.35
C TYR A 1058 1.33 52.72 33.69
N GLY A 1059 2.46 53.36 34.01
CA GLY A 1059 2.71 53.96 35.31
C GLY A 1059 2.22 55.40 35.45
N GLN A 1060 1.93 55.80 36.70
CA GLN A 1060 1.63 57.18 37.07
C GLN A 1060 2.81 57.77 37.87
N PHE A 1061 3.50 58.75 37.28
CA PHE A 1061 4.76 59.32 37.79
C PHE A 1061 4.66 60.83 38.12
N ASP A 1062 3.45 61.35 38.31
CA ASP A 1062 3.23 62.76 38.63
C ASP A 1062 4.06 63.19 39.85
N SER A 1063 4.81 64.29 39.72
CA SER A 1063 5.72 64.80 40.76
C SER A 1063 6.83 63.85 41.24
N ALA A 1064 7.10 62.73 40.56
CA ALA A 1064 8.22 61.85 40.89
C ALA A 1064 9.59 62.53 40.63
N GLN A 1065 10.56 62.27 41.51
CA GLN A 1065 11.92 62.80 41.39
C GLN A 1065 12.80 61.80 40.63
N LEU A 1066 13.22 62.11 39.41
CA LEU A 1066 13.99 61.22 38.52
C LEU A 1066 15.43 61.72 38.27
N GLN A 1067 15.94 62.64 39.09
CA GLN A 1067 17.27 63.23 38.90
C GLN A 1067 18.36 62.15 38.98
N GLY A 1068 19.17 62.07 37.92
CA GLY A 1068 20.28 61.11 37.81
C GLY A 1068 19.88 59.65 37.56
N ALA A 1069 18.62 59.37 37.26
CA ALA A 1069 18.18 58.02 36.90
C ALA A 1069 18.67 57.60 35.49
N ASP A 1070 18.99 56.32 35.30
CA ASP A 1070 19.23 55.72 33.99
C ASP A 1070 17.93 55.13 33.43
N LEU A 1071 17.37 55.86 32.48
CA LEU A 1071 16.12 55.62 31.77
C LEU A 1071 16.38 55.25 30.29
N THR A 1072 17.57 54.75 29.96
CA THR A 1072 17.96 54.54 28.55
C THR A 1072 17.17 53.41 27.89
N GLY A 1073 16.61 53.67 26.70
CA GLY A 1073 15.90 52.66 25.89
C GLY A 1073 14.48 52.31 26.35
N GLU A 1074 13.87 53.11 27.22
CA GLU A 1074 12.51 52.88 27.74
C GLU A 1074 11.40 52.88 26.68
N LEU A 1075 10.39 52.05 26.92
CA LEU A 1075 9.16 52.00 26.13
C LEU A 1075 8.10 52.90 26.76
N GLY A 1076 7.81 54.03 26.10
CA GLY A 1076 6.71 54.95 26.46
C GLY A 1076 7.10 56.43 26.56
N CYS A 1077 8.39 56.74 26.72
CA CYS A 1077 8.90 58.09 27.00
C CYS A 1077 8.97 59.00 25.76
N GLY A 1078 7.85 59.16 25.04
CA GLY A 1078 7.71 60.12 23.94
C GLY A 1078 7.37 61.56 24.34
N LYS A 1079 7.20 61.86 25.64
CA LYS A 1079 6.70 63.16 26.14
C LYS A 1079 7.18 63.61 27.54
N TRP A 1080 8.08 62.90 28.22
CA TRP A 1080 8.40 63.12 29.64
C TRP A 1080 9.80 63.70 29.94
N ILE A 1081 10.55 64.12 28.91
CA ILE A 1081 11.85 64.80 29.02
C ILE A 1081 11.74 66.19 28.37
#